data_AF-A0A1E7YTF3-F1
#
_entry.id   AF-A0A1E7YTF3-F1
#
_cell.length_a   1.000
_cell.length_b   1.000
_cell.length_c   1.000
_cell.angle_alpha   90.00
_cell.angle_beta   90.00
_cell.angle_gamma   90.00
#
_symmetry.space_group_name_H-M   'P 1'
#
loop_
_entity.id
_entity.type
_entity.pdbx_description
1 polymer ?
#
loop_
_entity_poly.entity_id
_entity_poly.type
_entity_poly.pdbx_seq_one_letter_code
_entity_poly.pdbx_strand_id
1 'polypeptide(L)'
;MNLLIVESPKKASHIKHLLGAGWEVKATLGHIRDLPVSGPESRVLPPSFTMHYTIKDAKHRQILAKLKEAALRADKIFLASDPDREGEAIAWHVSSVLKLDPRQMIRVSYQEITESAIKKAIKNPRPINMRLVAAQEARRALDRIVGWEVSPVLSNTLGATASAGRVQTPALRLIVERERAIKAFRPTLYYEVLAIFPGGWRAKWLDGLKEGEFWQDMPYAESLANAVPKLPFMVSQSDSRVARRSPPPPFTTSTMQIDASRALRCGAEDIMKAAQSLFEAGHITYHRTDSPNLSEEGETMLRATLQKLGLEIEEKPRRWKAKGDAQEAHEAIRPTDSDKDAAGEDPIQQGLYDLIRKRALASQMPDALYQQTIVVLDAGTFQGRPARFKAVGSVLTNPGWKKLYQESENDDGSEEKEAANPVPKLAKGSQPKADRGELLKKTTKAPPRYTEATLIKALEDHGVGRPSTYAAILKTLYARKYMTRKGKSPALYPTEFGEAVVDALLPFDFAGIDYTRSVEEHLDEIAAGKASPKTLLSKAYGDLEKTLRTMPGGQHVPCPVEGCDGEVRRMESKKRKGIFFWVCSNRDAHPLLSDNDGKPGAPFAEAQPGTGPECPNCRVATAERTTAKGHAYFSCPKCHTAWWNDDGGLGKAWEREEKGKSSKKTRQKA
;
A
#
# COMPACT_ATOMS: atom_id res chain seq x y z
N MET A 1 0.09 37.28 17.99
CA MET A 1 -0.25 35.84 18.21
C MET A 1 0.36 35.02 17.07
N ASN A 2 0.96 33.86 17.34
CA ASN A 2 1.48 32.98 16.28
C ASN A 2 0.42 31.96 15.84
N LEU A 3 0.33 31.65 14.54
CA LEU A 3 -0.55 30.61 14.01
C LEU A 3 0.27 29.39 13.58
N LEU A 4 -0.13 28.20 14.02
CA LEU A 4 0.44 26.93 13.57
C LEU A 4 -0.64 26.07 12.89
N ILE A 5 -0.36 25.58 11.68
CA ILE A 5 -1.29 24.83 10.84
C ILE A 5 -0.78 23.39 10.67
N VAL A 6 -1.61 22.40 11.01
CA VAL A 6 -1.34 20.96 10.87
C VAL A 6 -2.47 20.26 10.11
N GLU A 7 -2.34 18.97 9.85
CA GLU A 7 -3.30 18.20 9.08
C GLU A 7 -4.52 17.76 9.88
N SER A 8 -4.34 17.35 11.14
CA SER A 8 -5.40 16.70 11.91
C SER A 8 -5.79 17.45 13.18
N PRO A 9 -7.06 17.36 13.62
CA PRO A 9 -7.52 18.06 14.82
C PRO A 9 -6.90 17.52 16.11
N LYS A 10 -6.67 16.20 16.21
CA LYS A 10 -6.02 15.61 17.39
C LYS A 10 -4.61 16.17 17.56
N LYS A 11 -3.81 16.18 16.48
CA LYS A 11 -2.49 16.81 16.41
C LYS A 11 -2.54 18.29 16.80
N ALA A 12 -3.52 19.04 16.29
CA ALA A 12 -3.68 20.46 16.61
C ALA A 12 -3.94 20.69 18.11
N SER A 13 -4.85 19.92 18.72
CA SER A 13 -5.16 20.00 20.14
C SER A 13 -3.97 19.64 21.02
N HIS A 14 -3.24 18.58 20.67
CA HIS A 14 -2.07 18.15 21.44
C HIS A 14 -0.92 19.18 21.37
N ILE A 15 -0.58 19.66 20.16
CA ILE A 15 0.46 20.70 19.99
C ILE A 15 0.07 22.00 20.68
N LYS A 16 -1.22 22.37 20.67
CA LYS A 16 -1.71 23.55 21.39
C LYS A 16 -1.48 23.45 22.90
N HIS A 17 -1.67 22.27 23.48
CA HIS A 17 -1.35 22.02 24.88
C HIS A 17 0.16 22.19 25.17
N LEU A 18 1.03 21.67 24.29
CA LEU A 18 2.49 21.76 24.44
C LEU A 18 3.05 23.19 24.28
N LEU A 19 2.45 24.00 23.40
CA LEU A 19 2.91 25.38 23.13
C LEU A 19 2.34 26.43 24.07
N GLY A 20 1.18 26.18 24.68
CA GLY A 20 0.57 27.06 25.67
C GLY A 20 0.02 28.38 25.10
N ALA A 21 0.11 29.45 25.91
CA ALA A 21 -0.41 30.77 25.58
C ALA A 21 0.38 31.43 24.42
N GLY A 22 -0.29 32.30 23.64
CA GLY A 22 0.33 33.02 22.51
C GLY A 22 0.31 32.29 21.15
N TRP A 23 -0.17 31.05 21.11
CA TRP A 23 -0.31 30.25 19.90
C TRP A 23 -1.77 29.98 19.54
N GLU A 24 -2.16 30.14 18.28
CA GLU A 24 -3.37 29.56 17.72
C GLU A 24 -2.96 28.35 16.88
N VAL A 25 -3.58 27.18 17.10
CA VAL A 25 -3.27 25.96 16.33
C VAL A 25 -4.52 25.50 15.60
N LYS A 26 -4.42 25.28 14.28
CA LYS A 26 -5.54 24.90 13.40
C LYS A 26 -5.19 23.67 12.57
N ALA A 27 -6.23 22.95 12.14
CA ALA A 27 -6.12 21.76 11.32
C ALA A 27 -6.75 21.95 9.93
N THR A 28 -6.15 21.35 8.90
CA THR A 28 -6.65 21.40 7.51
C THR A 28 -7.57 20.24 7.14
N LEU A 29 -7.59 19.16 7.93
CA LEU A 29 -8.16 17.84 7.59
C LEU A 29 -7.48 17.17 6.38
N GLY A 30 -6.15 17.28 6.32
CA GLY A 30 -5.33 16.79 5.22
C GLY A 30 -5.30 17.76 4.03
N HIS A 31 -5.34 17.22 2.80
CA HIS A 31 -5.35 18.04 1.58
C HIS A 31 -6.61 18.91 1.48
N ILE A 32 -6.42 20.23 1.39
CA ILE A 32 -7.49 21.22 1.19
C ILE A 32 -7.94 21.36 -0.27
N ARG A 33 -7.09 20.94 -1.21
CA ARG A 33 -7.32 20.95 -2.65
C ARG A 33 -7.08 19.58 -3.23
N ASP A 34 -7.72 19.30 -4.34
CA ASP A 34 -7.42 18.16 -5.19
C ASP A 34 -7.83 18.48 -6.64
N LEU A 35 -7.43 17.63 -7.56
CA LEU A 35 -7.84 17.71 -8.95
C LEU A 35 -9.35 17.36 -9.07
N PRO A 36 -10.11 18.05 -9.94
CA PRO A 36 -11.52 17.77 -10.22
C PRO A 36 -11.78 16.28 -10.48
N VAL A 37 -12.97 15.84 -10.09
CA VAL A 37 -13.44 14.45 -10.30
C VAL A 37 -14.07 14.24 -11.69
N SER A 38 -14.38 15.33 -12.40
CA SER A 38 -15.03 15.31 -13.70
C SER A 38 -14.71 16.57 -14.52
N GLY A 39 -15.02 16.53 -15.82
CA GLY A 39 -14.81 17.65 -16.75
C GLY A 39 -13.43 17.66 -17.42
N PRO A 40 -13.19 18.54 -18.41
CA PRO A 40 -11.90 18.64 -19.10
C PRO A 40 -10.73 18.88 -18.13
N GLU A 41 -10.93 19.79 -17.18
CA GLU A 41 -9.97 20.18 -16.12
C GLU A 41 -9.54 19.03 -15.18
N SER A 42 -10.24 17.89 -15.21
CA SER A 42 -9.85 16.70 -14.44
C SER A 42 -8.73 15.90 -15.11
N ARG A 43 -8.45 16.14 -16.39
CA ARG A 43 -7.39 15.44 -17.12
C ARG A 43 -6.06 16.15 -16.95
N VAL A 44 -4.99 15.37 -17.06
CA VAL A 44 -3.60 15.87 -17.08
C VAL A 44 -2.98 15.37 -18.37
N LEU A 45 -2.71 16.29 -19.30
CA LEU A 45 -2.38 15.98 -20.69
C LEU A 45 -1.12 16.72 -21.15
N PRO A 46 -0.37 16.19 -22.13
CA PRO A 46 0.70 16.91 -22.79
C PRO A 46 0.18 18.17 -23.53
N PRO A 47 1.05 19.13 -23.85
CA PRO A 47 2.49 19.14 -23.59
C PRO A 47 2.88 19.70 -22.21
N SER A 48 1.93 20.30 -21.46
CA SER A 48 2.22 21.00 -20.21
C SER A 48 2.03 20.16 -18.95
N PHE A 49 1.16 19.14 -18.99
CA PHE A 49 0.72 18.37 -17.82
C PHE A 49 0.17 19.26 -16.70
N THR A 50 -0.48 20.36 -17.06
CA THR A 50 -1.04 21.32 -16.10
C THR A 50 -2.07 20.64 -15.21
N MET A 51 -1.95 20.86 -13.90
CA MET A 51 -2.87 20.36 -12.89
C MET A 51 -3.78 21.49 -12.39
N HIS A 52 -5.08 21.32 -12.61
CA HIS A 52 -6.09 22.27 -12.18
C HIS A 52 -6.63 21.85 -10.81
N TYR A 53 -6.30 22.60 -9.77
CA TYR A 53 -6.71 22.27 -8.41
C TYR A 53 -8.00 22.99 -7.99
N THR A 54 -8.93 22.25 -7.39
CA THR A 54 -10.15 22.81 -6.80
C THR A 54 -10.24 22.48 -5.32
N ILE A 55 -10.99 23.30 -4.56
CA ILE A 55 -11.28 22.98 -3.15
C ILE A 55 -12.19 21.75 -3.12
N LYS A 56 -11.80 20.73 -2.34
CA LYS A 56 -12.44 19.41 -2.31
C LYS A 56 -13.96 19.46 -2.14
N ASP A 57 -14.43 20.17 -1.13
CA ASP A 57 -15.84 20.18 -0.73
C ASP A 57 -16.20 21.42 0.11
N ALA A 58 -17.48 21.54 0.48
CA ALA A 58 -17.99 22.64 1.28
C ALA A 58 -17.36 22.72 2.68
N LYS A 59 -17.00 21.58 3.29
CA LYS A 59 -16.35 21.53 4.61
C LYS A 59 -14.95 22.12 4.54
N HIS A 60 -14.17 21.79 3.51
CA HIS A 60 -12.85 22.36 3.30
C HIS A 60 -12.92 23.87 2.99
N ARG A 61 -13.96 24.35 2.30
CA ARG A 61 -14.18 25.80 2.14
C ARG A 61 -14.40 26.52 3.47
N GLN A 62 -15.18 25.94 4.38
CA GLN A 62 -15.38 26.49 5.73
C GLN A 62 -14.08 26.50 6.55
N ILE A 63 -13.29 25.44 6.46
CA ILE A 63 -11.97 25.38 7.11
C ILE A 63 -11.05 26.48 6.57
N LEU A 64 -11.04 26.68 5.25
CA LEU A 64 -10.23 27.72 4.63
C LEU A 64 -10.64 29.13 5.05
N ALA A 65 -11.94 29.40 5.20
CA ALA A 65 -12.40 30.68 5.73
C ALA A 65 -11.83 30.94 7.14
N LYS A 66 -11.92 29.95 8.03
CA LYS A 66 -11.37 30.03 9.40
C LYS A 66 -9.85 30.16 9.42
N LEU A 67 -9.15 29.44 8.54
CA LEU A 67 -7.69 29.55 8.41
C LEU A 67 -7.28 30.93 7.91
N LYS A 68 -8.03 31.51 6.96
CA LYS A 68 -7.78 32.85 6.44
C LYS A 68 -7.97 33.91 7.52
N GLU A 69 -9.03 33.82 8.31
CA GLU A 69 -9.26 34.71 9.46
C GLU A 69 -8.14 34.61 10.50
N ALA A 70 -7.70 33.39 10.84
CA ALA A 70 -6.60 33.19 11.77
C ALA A 70 -5.27 33.73 11.22
N ALA A 71 -5.00 33.51 9.93
CA ALA A 71 -3.78 33.98 9.26
C ALA A 71 -3.68 35.51 9.24
N LEU A 72 -4.79 36.22 9.04
CA LEU A 72 -4.82 37.69 9.05
C LEU A 72 -4.51 38.31 10.42
N ARG A 73 -4.73 37.58 11.51
CA ARG A 73 -4.45 38.02 12.90
C ARG A 73 -3.09 37.56 13.42
N ALA A 74 -2.38 36.73 12.65
CA ALA A 74 -1.15 36.10 13.08
C ALA A 74 0.07 36.94 12.72
N ASP A 75 1.03 37.06 13.65
CA ASP A 75 2.31 37.74 13.37
C ASP A 75 3.21 36.87 12.49
N LYS A 76 3.18 35.55 12.74
CA LYS A 76 3.91 34.52 11.99
C LYS A 76 3.03 33.30 11.79
N ILE A 77 3.19 32.65 10.63
CA ILE A 77 2.40 31.47 10.23
C ILE A 77 3.33 30.28 10.04
N PHE A 78 3.15 29.26 10.86
CA PHE A 78 3.92 28.02 10.86
C PHE A 78 3.15 26.91 10.16
N LEU A 79 3.69 26.39 9.06
CA LEU A 79 3.18 25.21 8.36
C LEU A 79 3.90 23.99 8.92
N ALA A 80 3.16 23.18 9.69
CA ALA A 80 3.69 22.11 10.53
C ALA A 80 3.20 20.72 10.07
N SER A 81 3.07 20.55 8.76
CA SER A 81 2.70 19.26 8.16
C SER A 81 3.77 18.19 8.36
N ASP A 82 3.39 16.93 8.14
CA ASP A 82 4.24 15.76 8.27
C ASP A 82 5.52 15.88 7.42
N PRO A 83 6.61 15.20 7.83
CA PRO A 83 7.94 15.37 7.21
C PRO A 83 8.11 14.64 5.86
N ASP A 84 7.04 14.22 5.18
CA ASP A 84 7.09 13.53 3.90
C ASP A 84 6.70 14.42 2.70
N ARG A 85 6.77 13.87 1.49
CA ARG A 85 6.36 14.57 0.25
C ARG A 85 4.87 14.96 0.24
N GLU A 86 4.02 14.20 0.93
CA GLU A 86 2.59 14.48 1.01
C GLU A 86 2.34 15.71 1.89
N GLY A 87 2.96 15.76 3.07
CA GLY A 87 2.95 16.90 3.98
C GLY A 87 3.53 18.16 3.33
N GLU A 88 4.58 18.02 2.52
CA GLU A 88 5.14 19.17 1.79
C GLU A 88 4.16 19.75 0.76
N ALA A 89 3.45 18.89 0.02
CA ALA A 89 2.41 19.32 -0.92
C ALA A 89 1.20 19.96 -0.20
N ILE A 90 0.82 19.45 0.98
CA ILE A 90 -0.22 20.08 1.82
C ILE A 90 0.19 21.49 2.24
N ALA A 91 1.43 21.67 2.74
CA ALA A 91 1.96 22.98 3.10
C ALA A 91 1.93 23.95 1.92
N TRP A 92 2.38 23.49 0.75
CA TRP A 92 2.32 24.29 -0.48
C TRP A 92 0.89 24.65 -0.89
N HIS A 93 -0.05 23.70 -0.82
CA HIS A 93 -1.44 23.96 -1.14
C HIS A 93 -2.06 25.01 -0.21
N VAL A 94 -1.83 24.89 1.11
CA VAL A 94 -2.32 25.85 2.12
C VAL A 94 -1.75 27.24 1.84
N SER A 95 -0.44 27.33 1.66
CA SER A 95 0.26 28.58 1.30
C SER A 95 -0.37 29.25 0.07
N SER A 96 -0.54 28.48 -1.00
CA SER A 96 -1.07 28.97 -2.27
C SER A 96 -2.52 29.46 -2.17
N VAL A 97 -3.38 28.73 -1.45
CA VAL A 97 -4.82 29.08 -1.35
C VAL A 97 -5.03 30.29 -0.45
N LEU A 98 -4.28 30.36 0.65
CA LEU A 98 -4.36 31.49 1.56
C LEU A 98 -3.59 32.71 1.06
N LYS A 99 -2.81 32.57 -0.03
CA LYS A 99 -1.93 33.59 -0.60
C LYS A 99 -0.99 34.16 0.46
N LEU A 100 -0.38 33.27 1.24
CA LEU A 100 0.52 33.66 2.32
C LEU A 100 1.77 34.35 1.76
N ASP A 101 2.20 35.43 2.41
CA ASP A 101 3.49 36.06 2.11
C ASP A 101 4.63 35.07 2.47
N PRO A 102 5.53 34.72 1.52
CA PRO A 102 6.70 33.90 1.81
C PRO A 102 7.57 34.41 2.96
N ARG A 103 7.54 35.71 3.29
CA ARG A 103 8.26 36.30 4.42
C ARG A 103 7.59 36.03 5.78
N GLN A 104 6.28 35.79 5.80
CA GLN A 104 5.50 35.51 6.99
C GLN A 104 5.27 34.00 7.22
N MET A 105 5.48 33.21 6.17
CA MET A 105 5.32 31.76 6.16
C MET A 105 6.61 31.05 6.56
N ILE A 106 6.47 30.08 7.47
CA ILE A 106 7.58 29.32 8.04
C ILE A 106 7.22 27.83 7.97
N ARG A 107 8.04 27.00 7.29
CA ARG A 107 7.84 25.54 7.29
C ARG A 107 8.66 24.92 8.44
N VAL A 108 7.99 24.14 9.29
CA VAL A 108 8.59 23.41 10.41
C VAL A 108 8.22 21.95 10.32
N SER A 109 9.17 21.05 10.57
CA SER A 109 8.96 19.59 10.52
C SER A 109 9.55 18.92 11.76
N TYR A 110 8.90 17.86 12.21
CA TYR A 110 9.30 17.07 13.38
C TYR A 110 8.95 15.60 13.14
N GLN A 111 9.70 14.71 13.79
CA GLN A 111 9.52 13.25 13.69
C GLN A 111 8.72 12.67 14.86
N GLU A 112 8.50 13.46 15.89
CA GLU A 112 7.71 13.11 17.08
C GLU A 112 7.03 14.39 17.62
N ILE A 113 5.95 14.21 18.36
CA ILE A 113 5.14 15.30 18.90
C ILE A 113 5.42 15.46 20.40
N THR A 114 6.65 15.85 20.72
CA THR A 114 7.11 16.16 22.08
C THR A 114 7.36 17.66 22.24
N GLU A 115 7.32 18.18 23.46
CA GLU A 115 7.56 19.61 23.71
C GLU A 115 8.95 20.05 23.22
N SER A 116 9.97 19.22 23.45
CA SER A 116 11.34 19.45 22.99
C SER A 116 11.43 19.47 21.47
N ALA A 117 10.87 18.47 20.78
CA ALA A 117 10.92 18.36 19.33
C ALA A 117 10.21 19.53 18.64
N ILE A 118 9.03 19.93 19.13
CA ILE A 118 8.28 21.05 18.56
C ILE A 118 9.04 22.37 18.77
N LYS A 119 9.57 22.63 19.97
CA LYS A 119 10.37 23.84 20.23
C LYS A 119 11.64 23.87 19.36
N LYS A 120 12.32 22.73 19.16
CA LYS A 120 13.47 22.59 18.27
C LYS A 120 13.09 22.88 16.81
N ALA A 121 11.95 22.37 16.34
CA ALA A 121 11.44 22.60 14.99
C ALA A 121 11.08 24.07 14.75
N ILE A 122 10.45 24.75 15.72
CA ILE A 122 10.11 26.18 15.64
C ILE A 122 11.37 27.07 15.58
N LYS A 123 12.44 26.68 16.27
CA LYS A 123 13.72 27.40 16.27
C LYS A 123 14.51 27.22 14.97
N ASN A 124 14.30 26.14 14.23
CA ASN A 124 15.01 25.80 13.00
C ASN A 124 14.07 25.71 11.80
N PRO A 125 13.45 26.83 11.40
CA PRO A 125 12.53 26.82 10.27
C PRO A 125 13.26 26.68 8.93
N ARG A 126 12.52 26.19 7.93
CA ARG A 126 12.99 26.13 6.54
C ARG A 126 11.93 26.71 5.59
N PRO A 127 12.29 27.02 4.33
CA PRO A 127 11.30 27.25 3.29
C PRO A 127 10.59 25.94 2.89
N ILE A 128 9.47 26.07 2.16
CA ILE A 128 8.84 24.94 1.48
C ILE A 128 9.82 24.42 0.41
N ASN A 129 10.07 23.11 0.43
CA ASN A 129 10.90 22.44 -0.54
C ASN A 129 10.08 22.15 -1.81
N MET A 130 10.19 23.05 -2.79
CA MET A 130 9.48 22.93 -4.06
C MET A 130 9.88 21.69 -4.88
N ARG A 131 11.03 21.06 -4.60
CA ARG A 131 11.42 19.79 -5.27
C ARG A 131 10.61 18.62 -4.74
N LEU A 132 10.37 18.57 -3.43
CA LEU A 132 9.46 17.58 -2.82
C LEU A 132 8.01 17.78 -3.30
N VAL A 133 7.57 19.05 -3.43
CA VAL A 133 6.27 19.37 -4.03
C VAL A 133 6.20 18.86 -5.46
N ALA A 134 7.20 19.17 -6.29
CA ALA A 134 7.26 18.71 -7.68
C ALA A 134 7.25 17.18 -7.81
N ALA A 135 7.93 16.46 -6.92
CA ALA A 135 7.87 14.99 -6.87
C ALA A 135 6.47 14.47 -6.49
N GLN A 136 5.81 15.08 -5.51
CA GLN A 136 4.44 14.71 -5.16
C GLN A 136 3.46 15.02 -6.29
N GLU A 137 3.60 16.17 -6.94
CA GLU A 137 2.80 16.60 -8.08
C GLU A 137 2.98 15.67 -9.28
N ALA A 138 4.22 15.30 -9.61
CA ALA A 138 4.54 14.33 -10.67
C ALA A 138 3.88 12.97 -10.38
N ARG A 139 3.97 12.48 -9.14
CA ARG A 139 3.29 11.25 -8.72
C ARG A 139 1.77 11.37 -8.91
N ARG A 140 1.18 12.49 -8.47
CA ARG A 140 -0.26 12.73 -8.57
C ARG A 140 -0.73 12.79 -10.02
N ALA A 141 0.03 13.47 -10.88
CA ALA A 141 -0.20 13.54 -12.32
C ALA A 141 -0.11 12.17 -12.99
N LEU A 142 0.91 11.37 -12.67
CA LEU A 142 1.08 10.03 -13.23
C LEU A 142 -0.08 9.10 -12.85
N ASP A 143 -0.45 9.05 -11.57
CA ASP A 143 -1.57 8.25 -11.10
C ASP A 143 -2.90 8.73 -11.73
N ARG A 144 -3.02 10.05 -11.98
CA ARG A 144 -4.16 10.64 -12.70
C ARG A 144 -4.22 10.20 -14.16
N ILE A 145 -3.10 10.23 -14.88
CA ILE A 145 -2.98 9.80 -16.29
C ILE A 145 -3.39 8.33 -16.44
N VAL A 146 -2.79 7.44 -15.64
CA VAL A 146 -3.12 6.00 -15.68
C VAL A 146 -4.61 5.78 -15.38
N GLY A 147 -5.12 6.41 -14.33
CA GLY A 147 -6.52 6.26 -13.95
C GLY A 147 -7.50 6.74 -15.02
N TRP A 148 -7.23 7.88 -15.66
CA TRP A 148 -8.18 8.52 -16.59
C TRP A 148 -8.11 8.02 -18.02
N GLU A 149 -6.93 7.69 -18.51
CA GLU A 149 -6.78 7.23 -19.89
C GLU A 149 -6.98 5.71 -20.02
N VAL A 150 -6.63 4.92 -18.99
CA VAL A 150 -6.73 3.44 -19.07
C VAL A 150 -8.06 2.90 -18.55
N SER A 151 -8.60 3.42 -17.44
CA SER A 151 -9.81 2.84 -16.82
C SER A 151 -11.05 2.79 -17.73
N PRO A 152 -11.33 3.80 -18.59
CA PRO A 152 -12.45 3.73 -19.53
C PRO A 152 -12.27 2.63 -20.57
N VAL A 153 -11.08 2.51 -21.15
CA VAL A 153 -10.77 1.45 -22.15
C VAL A 153 -10.84 0.08 -21.50
N LEU A 154 -10.22 -0.10 -20.33
CA LEU A 154 -10.30 -1.32 -19.54
C LEU A 154 -11.75 -1.71 -19.22
N SER A 155 -12.58 -0.74 -18.80
CA SER A 155 -13.99 -1.01 -18.50
C SER A 155 -14.77 -1.47 -19.73
N ASN A 156 -14.50 -0.85 -20.88
CA ASN A 156 -15.11 -1.24 -22.15
C ASN A 156 -14.67 -2.64 -22.57
N THR A 157 -13.37 -2.95 -22.46
CA THR A 157 -12.81 -4.27 -22.79
C THR A 157 -13.42 -5.37 -21.93
N LEU A 158 -13.67 -5.10 -20.64
CA LEU A 158 -14.22 -6.09 -19.70
C LEU A 158 -15.75 -6.08 -19.60
N GLY A 159 -16.44 -5.13 -20.24
CA GLY A 159 -17.89 -4.97 -20.12
C GLY A 159 -18.39 -4.62 -18.70
N ALA A 160 -17.49 -4.15 -17.82
CA ALA A 160 -17.78 -3.86 -16.43
C ALA A 160 -16.91 -2.72 -15.91
N THR A 161 -17.40 -1.98 -14.90
CA THR A 161 -16.64 -0.87 -14.32
C THR A 161 -15.35 -1.37 -13.68
N ALA A 162 -14.22 -0.99 -14.27
CA ALA A 162 -12.87 -1.33 -13.82
C ALA A 162 -12.04 -0.05 -13.65
N SER A 163 -10.98 -0.13 -12.84
CA SER A 163 -10.02 0.94 -12.62
C SER A 163 -8.60 0.41 -12.75
N ALA A 164 -7.81 1.05 -13.60
CA ALA A 164 -6.38 0.81 -13.68
C ALA A 164 -5.64 1.72 -12.69
N GLY A 165 -4.49 1.28 -12.19
CA GLY A 165 -3.65 2.14 -11.38
C GLY A 165 -2.27 1.55 -11.21
N ARG A 166 -1.26 2.41 -11.34
CA ARG A 166 0.15 2.04 -11.42
C ARG A 166 0.61 1.09 -10.31
N VAL A 167 0.20 1.32 -9.07
CA VAL A 167 0.66 0.52 -7.92
C VAL A 167 -0.31 -0.61 -7.55
N GLN A 168 -1.61 -0.44 -7.81
CA GLN A 168 -2.60 -1.48 -7.53
C GLN A 168 -2.52 -2.65 -8.50
N THR A 169 -2.16 -2.40 -9.76
CA THR A 169 -2.05 -3.42 -10.80
C THR A 169 -0.95 -4.46 -10.49
N PRO A 170 0.32 -4.09 -10.21
CA PRO A 170 1.35 -5.07 -9.85
C PRO A 170 1.03 -5.79 -8.52
N ALA A 171 0.37 -5.13 -7.57
CA ALA A 171 -0.08 -5.78 -6.34
C ALA A 171 -1.13 -6.87 -6.60
N LEU A 172 -2.12 -6.57 -7.46
CA LEU A 172 -3.11 -7.57 -7.87
C LEU A 172 -2.47 -8.70 -8.68
N ARG A 173 -1.51 -8.37 -9.55
CA ARG A 173 -0.75 -9.34 -10.35
C ARG A 173 -0.04 -10.35 -9.47
N LEU A 174 0.63 -9.94 -8.39
CA LEU A 174 1.26 -10.87 -7.45
C LEU A 174 0.25 -11.90 -6.91
N ILE A 175 -0.95 -11.46 -6.54
CA ILE A 175 -2.01 -12.36 -6.04
C ILE A 175 -2.47 -13.33 -7.13
N VAL A 176 -2.69 -12.83 -8.35
CA VAL A 176 -3.12 -13.63 -9.51
C VAL A 176 -2.06 -14.66 -9.90
N GLU A 177 -0.80 -14.27 -9.98
CA GLU A 177 0.32 -15.17 -10.30
C GLU A 177 0.51 -16.23 -9.21
N ARG A 178 0.34 -15.88 -7.93
CA ARG A 178 0.34 -16.85 -6.83
C ARG A 178 -0.79 -17.87 -6.97
N GLU A 179 -2.00 -17.42 -7.31
CA GLU A 179 -3.14 -18.33 -7.52
C GLU A 179 -2.91 -19.24 -8.74
N ARG A 180 -2.34 -18.71 -9.82
CA ARG A 180 -1.95 -19.51 -11.01
C ARG A 180 -0.89 -20.55 -10.66
N ALA A 181 0.12 -20.18 -9.88
CA ALA A 181 1.15 -21.12 -9.40
C ALA A 181 0.53 -22.24 -8.55
N ILE A 182 -0.45 -21.91 -7.68
CA ILE A 182 -1.17 -22.91 -6.88
C ILE A 182 -2.00 -23.85 -7.77
N LYS A 183 -2.74 -23.31 -8.75
CA LYS A 183 -3.56 -24.12 -9.69
C LYS A 183 -2.69 -25.03 -10.59
N ALA A 184 -1.53 -24.53 -11.01
CA ALA A 184 -0.58 -25.27 -11.84
C ALA A 184 0.24 -26.30 -11.06
N PHE A 185 0.38 -26.12 -9.74
CA PHE A 185 1.16 -27.01 -8.89
C PHE A 185 0.64 -28.45 -8.94
N ARG A 186 1.58 -29.39 -9.03
CA ARG A 186 1.31 -30.83 -8.97
C ARG A 186 2.05 -31.39 -7.76
N PRO A 187 1.34 -31.82 -6.70
CA PRO A 187 1.98 -32.39 -5.53
C PRO A 187 2.78 -33.65 -5.91
N THR A 188 4.00 -33.72 -5.41
CA THR A 188 4.91 -34.84 -5.61
C THR A 188 5.11 -35.52 -4.26
N LEU A 189 4.90 -36.84 -4.23
CA LEU A 189 5.24 -37.66 -3.07
C LEU A 189 6.75 -37.79 -2.98
N TYR A 190 7.26 -37.68 -1.76
CA TYR A 190 8.66 -37.92 -1.49
C TYR A 190 8.86 -38.51 -0.11
N TYR A 191 10.04 -39.09 0.08
CA TYR A 191 10.37 -39.90 1.23
C TYR A 191 11.65 -39.38 1.86
N GLU A 192 11.62 -39.18 3.16
CA GLU A 192 12.81 -38.92 3.95
C GLU A 192 13.01 -40.08 4.91
N VAL A 193 14.26 -40.43 5.20
CA VAL A 193 14.58 -41.44 6.20
C VAL A 193 15.24 -40.75 7.39
N LEU A 194 14.73 -41.02 8.59
CA LEU A 194 15.36 -40.64 9.84
C LEU A 194 15.97 -41.87 10.50
N ALA A 195 17.17 -41.71 11.06
CA ALA A 195 17.70 -42.62 12.06
C ALA A 195 17.41 -42.06 13.45
N ILE A 196 16.75 -42.85 14.29
CA ILE A 196 16.40 -42.49 15.67
C ILE A 196 17.35 -43.23 16.61
N PHE A 197 17.96 -42.50 17.53
CA PHE A 197 18.97 -43.01 18.46
C PHE A 197 18.47 -42.97 19.91
N PRO A 198 19.15 -43.70 20.82
CA PRO A 198 18.88 -43.61 22.25
C PRO A 198 18.90 -42.14 22.73
N GLY A 199 17.95 -41.80 23.60
CA GLY A 199 17.74 -40.42 24.04
C GLY A 199 16.89 -39.57 23.09
N GLY A 200 16.35 -40.15 22.00
CA GLY A 200 15.33 -39.54 21.15
C GLY A 200 15.85 -38.52 20.14
N TRP A 201 17.17 -38.38 20.00
CA TRP A 201 17.75 -37.56 18.93
C TRP A 201 17.71 -38.27 17.59
N ARG A 202 17.65 -37.48 16.53
CA ARG A 202 17.42 -37.96 15.16
C ARG A 202 18.46 -37.42 14.19
N ALA A 203 18.86 -38.26 13.24
CA ALA A 203 19.67 -37.88 12.09
C ALA A 203 18.89 -38.12 10.81
N LYS A 204 18.86 -37.14 9.90
CA LYS A 204 18.20 -37.24 8.60
C LYS A 204 19.17 -37.82 7.56
N TRP A 205 18.72 -38.78 6.76
CA TRP A 205 19.48 -39.30 5.63
C TRP A 205 19.81 -38.20 4.62
N LEU A 206 21.05 -38.19 4.14
CA LEU A 206 21.53 -37.35 3.06
C LEU A 206 21.38 -38.13 1.75
N ASP A 207 20.27 -37.87 1.05
CA ASP A 207 19.90 -38.56 -0.21
C ASP A 207 20.83 -38.25 -1.39
N GLY A 208 21.67 -37.22 -1.28
CA GLY A 208 22.62 -36.81 -2.31
C GLY A 208 21.98 -36.06 -3.48
N LEU A 209 20.71 -35.65 -3.36
CA LEU A 209 20.00 -34.88 -4.37
C LEU A 209 20.36 -33.40 -4.29
N LYS A 210 20.11 -32.66 -5.38
CA LYS A 210 20.33 -31.21 -5.41
C LYS A 210 19.24 -30.50 -4.58
N GLU A 211 19.55 -29.28 -4.15
CA GLU A 211 18.56 -28.44 -3.46
C GLU A 211 17.31 -28.26 -4.33
N GLY A 212 16.13 -28.53 -3.76
CA GLY A 212 14.85 -28.48 -4.47
C GLY A 212 14.40 -29.80 -5.11
N GLU A 213 15.26 -30.81 -5.15
CA GLU A 213 14.89 -32.18 -5.54
C GLU A 213 14.45 -33.00 -4.32
N PHE A 214 13.66 -34.03 -4.57
CA PHE A 214 13.12 -34.88 -3.50
C PHE A 214 13.21 -36.35 -3.89
N TRP A 215 13.51 -37.22 -2.92
CA TRP A 215 13.62 -38.65 -3.14
C TRP A 215 12.24 -39.31 -3.29
N GLN A 216 11.98 -39.97 -4.44
CA GLN A 216 10.65 -40.52 -4.77
C GLN A 216 10.58 -42.05 -4.77
N ASP A 217 11.72 -42.75 -4.62
CA ASP A 217 11.77 -44.22 -4.59
C ASP A 217 11.39 -44.73 -3.18
N MET A 218 10.13 -45.13 -3.03
CA MET A 218 9.60 -45.67 -1.78
C MET A 218 10.25 -47.00 -1.36
N PRO A 219 10.35 -48.03 -2.22
CA PRO A 219 11.01 -49.29 -1.85
C PRO A 219 12.43 -49.09 -1.31
N TYR A 220 13.22 -48.20 -1.93
CA TYR A 220 14.57 -47.90 -1.44
C TYR A 220 14.53 -47.25 -0.06
N ALA A 221 13.70 -46.21 0.12
CA ALA A 221 13.63 -45.46 1.37
C ALA A 221 13.11 -46.34 2.54
N GLU A 222 12.12 -47.20 2.27
CA GLU A 222 11.60 -48.17 3.22
C GLU A 222 12.66 -49.23 3.59
N SER A 223 13.36 -49.77 2.59
CA SER A 223 14.44 -50.73 2.82
C SER A 223 15.58 -50.12 3.65
N LEU A 224 15.94 -48.85 3.37
CA LEU A 224 16.94 -48.12 4.14
C LEU A 224 16.47 -47.91 5.58
N ALA A 225 15.23 -47.45 5.80
CA ALA A 225 14.67 -47.25 7.13
C ALA A 225 14.68 -48.56 7.96
N ASN A 226 14.30 -49.68 7.36
CA ASN A 226 14.34 -51.00 8.02
C ASN A 226 15.77 -51.48 8.31
N ALA A 227 16.75 -51.07 7.50
CA ALA A 227 18.15 -51.42 7.69
C ALA A 227 18.84 -50.60 8.77
N VAL A 228 18.36 -49.38 9.09
CA VAL A 228 18.98 -48.43 10.03
C VAL A 228 19.54 -49.09 11.32
N PRO A 229 18.81 -49.94 12.07
CA PRO A 229 19.32 -50.54 13.31
C PRO A 229 20.56 -51.43 13.13
N LYS A 230 20.79 -51.92 11.91
CA LYS A 230 21.89 -52.82 11.54
C LYS A 230 23.04 -52.10 10.84
N LEU A 231 22.89 -50.81 10.52
CA LEU A 231 23.93 -50.07 9.81
C LEU A 231 25.11 -49.73 10.75
N PRO A 232 26.36 -49.80 10.26
CA PRO A 232 27.55 -49.50 11.04
C PRO A 232 27.80 -47.99 11.11
N PHE A 233 26.98 -47.26 11.85
CA PHE A 233 27.13 -45.81 12.01
C PHE A 233 28.47 -45.45 12.67
N MET A 234 29.18 -44.52 12.06
CA MET A 234 30.39 -43.90 12.59
C MET A 234 30.31 -42.39 12.41
N VAL A 235 30.66 -41.62 13.44
CA VAL A 235 30.72 -40.17 13.37
C VAL A 235 31.90 -39.75 12.48
N SER A 236 31.59 -39.24 11.29
CA SER A 236 32.59 -38.74 10.34
C SER A 236 32.94 -37.27 10.60
N GLN A 237 31.96 -36.49 11.08
CA GLN A 237 32.12 -35.08 11.46
C GLN A 237 31.27 -34.76 12.68
N SER A 238 31.82 -33.96 13.60
CA SER A 238 31.11 -33.45 14.77
C SER A 238 31.60 -32.04 15.03
N ASP A 239 30.72 -31.07 14.79
CA ASP A 239 30.97 -29.66 15.03
C ASP A 239 30.06 -29.13 16.12
N SER A 240 30.64 -28.35 17.03
CA SER A 240 29.94 -27.70 18.12
C SER A 240 30.31 -26.23 18.08
N ARG A 241 29.33 -25.36 17.78
CA ARG A 241 29.57 -23.92 17.62
C ARG A 241 28.51 -23.08 18.32
N VAL A 242 28.91 -21.91 18.77
CA VAL A 242 27.98 -20.89 19.26
C VAL A 242 27.36 -20.20 18.05
N ALA A 243 26.08 -20.44 17.81
CA ALA A 243 25.30 -19.72 16.82
C ALA A 243 24.65 -18.48 17.47
N ARG A 244 24.69 -17.35 16.78
CA ARG A 244 24.13 -16.08 17.25
C ARG A 244 22.93 -15.72 16.40
N ARG A 245 21.85 -15.27 17.05
CA ARG A 245 20.68 -14.67 16.38
C ARG A 245 20.52 -13.24 16.86
N SER A 246 20.89 -12.30 16.01
CA SER A 246 20.77 -10.87 16.28
C SER A 246 19.31 -10.47 16.51
N PRO A 247 19.06 -9.44 17.34
CA PRO A 247 17.73 -8.85 17.43
C PRO A 247 17.34 -8.28 16.07
N PRO A 248 16.04 -8.29 15.76
CA PRO A 248 15.57 -7.57 14.61
C PRO A 248 15.71 -6.04 14.80
N PRO A 249 15.73 -5.26 13.69
CA PRO A 249 15.69 -3.80 13.78
C PRO A 249 14.40 -3.31 14.44
N PRO A 250 14.42 -2.07 14.99
CA PRO A 250 13.22 -1.29 15.25
C PRO A 250 12.30 -1.26 14.03
N PHE A 251 11.02 -1.01 14.26
CA PHE A 251 10.04 -1.10 13.19
C PHE A 251 10.24 -0.02 12.13
N THR A 252 10.17 -0.45 10.88
CA THR A 252 9.73 0.35 9.73
C THR A 252 8.22 0.22 9.57
N THR A 253 7.59 0.98 8.67
CA THR A 253 6.15 0.85 8.41
C THR A 253 5.76 -0.54 7.93
N SER A 254 6.54 -1.15 7.05
CA SER A 254 6.25 -2.48 6.51
C SER A 254 6.37 -3.55 7.59
N THR A 255 7.48 -3.56 8.33
CA THR A 255 7.72 -4.54 9.40
C THR A 255 6.71 -4.39 10.55
N MET A 256 6.30 -3.15 10.88
CA MET A 256 5.19 -2.89 11.82
C MET A 256 3.89 -3.50 11.31
N GLN A 257 3.49 -3.24 10.06
CA GLN A 257 2.25 -3.78 9.50
C GLN A 257 2.27 -5.32 9.45
N ILE A 258 3.41 -5.92 9.10
CA ILE A 258 3.58 -7.37 9.02
C ILE A 258 3.41 -8.02 10.39
N ASP A 259 4.15 -7.56 11.39
CA ASP A 259 4.16 -8.18 12.71
C ASP A 259 2.86 -7.88 13.49
N ALA A 260 2.38 -6.62 13.45
CA ALA A 260 1.12 -6.26 14.09
C ALA A 260 -0.09 -6.96 13.45
N SER A 261 -0.09 -7.22 12.15
CA SER A 261 -1.20 -7.95 11.51
C SER A 261 -1.31 -9.38 12.04
N ARG A 262 -0.17 -10.03 12.32
CA ARG A 262 -0.12 -11.38 12.89
C ARG A 262 -0.47 -11.37 14.38
N ALA A 263 0.18 -10.49 15.14
CA ALA A 263 0.03 -10.41 16.60
C ALA A 263 -1.37 -9.91 17.02
N LEU A 264 -1.89 -8.87 16.36
CA LEU A 264 -3.18 -8.25 16.69
C LEU A 264 -4.34 -8.78 15.85
N ARG A 265 -4.06 -9.63 14.85
CA ARG A 265 -5.06 -10.26 13.96
C ARG A 265 -5.98 -9.24 13.25
N CYS A 266 -5.46 -8.06 12.93
CA CYS A 266 -6.17 -6.99 12.23
C CYS A 266 -5.52 -6.65 10.88
N GLY A 267 -6.25 -5.90 10.04
CA GLY A 267 -5.80 -5.50 8.71
C GLY A 267 -4.84 -4.31 8.73
N ALA A 268 -4.09 -4.12 7.65
CA ALA A 268 -3.12 -3.04 7.53
C ALA A 268 -3.74 -1.63 7.69
N GLU A 269 -5.01 -1.45 7.29
CA GLU A 269 -5.73 -0.18 7.48
C GLU A 269 -5.95 0.15 8.95
N ASP A 270 -6.33 -0.82 9.78
CA ASP A 270 -6.59 -0.62 11.21
C ASP A 270 -5.28 -0.36 11.97
N ILE A 271 -4.20 -1.06 11.61
CA ILE A 271 -2.86 -0.84 12.14
C ILE A 271 -2.39 0.59 11.85
N MET A 272 -2.55 1.07 10.62
CA MET A 272 -2.14 2.44 10.26
C MET A 272 -2.99 3.51 10.93
N LYS A 273 -4.30 3.27 11.17
CA LYS A 273 -5.15 4.18 11.96
C LYS A 273 -4.72 4.23 13.43
N ALA A 274 -4.36 3.08 14.01
CA ALA A 274 -3.85 3.01 15.37
C ALA A 274 -2.49 3.72 15.48
N ALA A 275 -1.57 3.48 14.55
CA ALA A 275 -0.27 4.14 14.48
C ALA A 275 -0.40 5.67 14.33
N GLN A 276 -1.29 6.14 13.44
CA GLN A 276 -1.60 7.56 13.31
C GLN A 276 -2.11 8.15 14.63
N SER A 277 -3.02 7.46 15.33
CA SER A 277 -3.57 7.94 16.60
C SER A 277 -2.50 8.01 17.70
N LEU A 278 -1.63 7.00 17.79
CA LEU A 278 -0.49 6.99 18.72
C LEU A 278 0.49 8.12 18.43
N PHE A 279 0.80 8.38 17.15
CA PHE A 279 1.69 9.46 16.74
C PHE A 279 1.09 10.84 17.08
N GLU A 280 -0.18 11.06 16.74
CA GLU A 280 -0.88 12.33 17.01
C GLU A 280 -1.03 12.64 18.50
N ALA A 281 -1.10 11.59 19.34
CA ALA A 281 -1.10 11.68 20.79
C ALA A 281 0.32 11.78 21.40
N GLY A 282 1.36 11.80 20.57
CA GLY A 282 2.75 11.94 20.99
C GLY A 282 3.31 10.70 21.70
N HIS A 283 2.82 9.49 21.41
CA HIS A 283 3.29 8.24 22.03
C HIS A 283 4.37 7.52 21.22
N ILE A 284 4.38 7.68 19.90
CA ILE A 284 5.38 7.08 19.01
C ILE A 284 5.93 8.11 18.04
N THR A 285 7.08 7.80 17.45
CA THR A 285 7.66 8.55 16.32
C THR A 285 6.83 8.37 15.05
N TYR A 286 7.19 9.11 14.00
CA TYR A 286 6.46 9.11 12.74
C TYR A 286 6.41 7.70 12.10
N HIS A 287 5.19 7.19 11.95
CA HIS A 287 4.93 5.79 11.61
C HIS A 287 4.97 5.47 10.11
N ARG A 288 5.28 6.46 9.25
CA ARG A 288 5.50 6.29 7.79
C ARG A 288 6.99 6.46 7.46
N THR A 289 7.75 5.43 7.76
CA THR A 289 9.22 5.41 7.66
C THR A 289 9.68 4.09 7.05
N ASP A 290 10.70 4.18 6.21
CA ASP A 290 11.47 3.07 5.66
C ASP A 290 12.83 2.90 6.36
N SER A 291 13.14 3.79 7.31
CA SER A 291 14.38 3.77 8.08
C SER A 291 14.28 2.80 9.26
N PRO A 292 15.18 1.81 9.38
CA PRO A 292 15.27 0.94 10.55
C PRO A 292 16.12 1.56 11.67
N ASN A 293 16.69 2.75 11.48
CA ASN A 293 17.66 3.33 12.42
C ASN A 293 17.03 4.35 13.36
N LEU A 294 17.55 4.41 14.58
CA LEU A 294 17.12 5.34 15.62
C LEU A 294 17.94 6.64 15.53
N SER A 295 17.35 7.75 15.97
CA SER A 295 18.13 8.94 16.34
C SER A 295 19.02 8.67 17.55
N GLU A 296 20.07 9.47 17.73
CA GLU A 296 20.94 9.39 18.92
C GLU A 296 20.16 9.64 20.23
N GLU A 297 19.20 10.57 20.19
CA GLU A 297 18.28 10.83 21.30
C GLU A 297 17.44 9.58 21.62
N GLY A 298 16.86 8.95 20.60
CA GLY A 298 16.07 7.72 20.75
C GLY A 298 16.88 6.52 21.25
N GLU A 299 18.10 6.36 20.74
CA GLU A 299 19.03 5.31 21.17
C GLU A 299 19.39 5.45 22.65
N THR A 300 19.77 6.66 23.07
CA THR A 300 20.12 6.97 24.46
C THR A 300 18.95 6.69 25.39
N MET A 301 17.75 7.11 25.00
CA MET A 301 16.51 6.90 25.77
C MET A 301 16.21 5.40 25.94
N LEU A 302 16.24 4.61 24.87
CA LEU A 302 15.95 3.17 24.95
C LEU A 302 16.96 2.43 25.82
N ARG A 303 18.25 2.77 25.70
CA ARG A 303 19.32 2.19 26.53
C ARG A 303 19.14 2.55 28.00
N ALA A 304 18.78 3.79 28.33
CA ALA A 304 18.50 4.20 29.70
C ALA A 304 17.31 3.42 30.29
N THR A 305 16.24 3.19 29.52
CA THR A 305 15.12 2.35 29.98
C THR A 305 15.55 0.89 30.18
N LEU A 306 16.35 0.31 29.28
CA LEU A 306 16.87 -1.05 29.51
C LEU A 306 17.68 -1.14 30.81
N GLN A 307 18.50 -0.13 31.13
CA GLN A 307 19.25 -0.07 32.39
C GLN A 307 18.30 -0.04 33.60
N LYS A 308 17.28 0.81 33.57
CA LYS A 308 16.26 0.91 34.64
C LYS A 308 15.50 -0.39 34.84
N LEU A 309 15.20 -1.10 33.75
CA LEU A 309 14.53 -2.40 33.78
C LEU A 309 15.43 -3.57 34.20
N GLY A 310 16.74 -3.33 34.39
CA GLY A 310 17.70 -4.39 34.72
C GLY A 310 17.89 -5.40 33.58
N LEU A 311 17.63 -4.98 32.33
CA LEU A 311 17.81 -5.81 31.15
C LEU A 311 19.20 -5.64 30.55
N GLU A 312 19.72 -6.70 29.94
CA GLU A 312 21.02 -6.69 29.27
C GLU A 312 21.02 -5.73 28.06
N ILE A 313 22.16 -5.08 27.83
CA ILE A 313 22.32 -4.06 26.78
C ILE A 313 23.57 -4.41 25.97
N GLU A 314 23.48 -4.28 24.66
CA GLU A 314 24.64 -4.40 23.80
C GLU A 314 25.64 -3.28 24.09
N GLU A 315 26.92 -3.62 24.17
CA GLU A 315 27.97 -2.67 24.55
C GLU A 315 28.03 -1.51 23.55
N LYS A 316 27.96 -1.83 22.25
CA LYS A 316 27.89 -0.85 21.16
C LYS A 316 26.45 -0.70 20.65
N PRO A 317 26.02 0.52 20.35
CA PRO A 317 24.73 0.74 19.71
C PRO A 317 24.57 -0.01 18.41
N ARG A 318 23.40 -0.63 18.23
CA ARG A 318 23.09 -1.39 17.03
C ARG A 318 22.52 -0.46 15.97
N ARG A 319 23.07 -0.57 14.76
CA ARG A 319 22.63 0.14 13.55
C ARG A 319 22.46 -0.85 12.41
N TRP A 320 21.49 -0.58 11.54
CA TRP A 320 21.14 -1.43 10.41
C TRP A 320 21.39 -0.72 9.09
N LYS A 321 21.71 -1.49 8.05
CA LYS A 321 21.83 -0.95 6.71
C LYS A 321 20.45 -0.47 6.24
N ALA A 322 20.30 0.84 6.05
CA ALA A 322 19.13 1.40 5.40
C ALA A 322 19.14 1.04 3.90
N LYS A 323 17.96 0.90 3.30
CA LYS A 323 17.85 0.78 1.84
C LYS A 323 18.26 2.12 1.21
N GLY A 324 18.90 2.08 0.04
CA GLY A 324 19.51 3.27 -0.59
C GLY A 324 18.52 4.36 -1.01
N ASP A 325 17.23 4.04 -1.02
CA ASP A 325 16.08 4.91 -1.28
C ASP A 325 15.36 5.35 0.01
N ALA A 326 15.87 4.96 1.19
CA ALA A 326 15.28 5.38 2.45
C ALA A 326 15.28 6.90 2.51
N GLN A 327 14.15 7.50 2.86
CA GLN A 327 14.10 8.95 3.07
C GLN A 327 14.93 9.25 4.31
N GLU A 328 16.23 9.53 4.12
CA GLU A 328 17.29 9.63 5.14
C GLU A 328 17.02 10.67 6.24
N ALA A 329 15.90 11.37 6.19
CA ALA A 329 15.41 12.29 7.20
C ALA A 329 14.47 11.65 8.24
N HIS A 330 14.12 10.35 8.16
CA HIS A 330 13.25 9.69 9.13
C HIS A 330 14.01 8.66 9.99
N GLU A 331 13.65 8.58 11.27
CA GLU A 331 14.04 7.51 12.18
C GLU A 331 13.00 6.37 12.16
N ALA A 332 13.34 5.27 12.82
CA ALA A 332 12.47 4.14 12.99
C ALA A 332 11.28 4.42 13.92
N ILE A 333 10.26 3.57 13.84
CA ILE A 333 9.08 3.63 14.70
C ILE A 333 9.46 3.12 16.09
N ARG A 334 9.45 4.02 17.07
CA ARG A 334 9.76 3.77 18.49
C ARG A 334 8.84 4.59 19.40
N PRO A 335 8.76 4.28 20.70
CA PRO A 335 8.13 5.18 21.67
C PRO A 335 8.85 6.54 21.72
N THR A 336 8.10 7.59 22.01
CA THR A 336 8.64 8.92 22.37
C THR A 336 9.11 8.96 23.82
N ASP A 337 8.46 8.19 24.68
CA ASP A 337 8.81 7.91 26.07
C ASP A 337 8.76 6.39 26.26
N SER A 338 9.92 5.76 26.48
CA SER A 338 10.04 4.32 26.70
C SER A 338 9.82 3.88 28.13
N ASP A 339 9.82 4.81 29.10
CA ASP A 339 9.50 4.48 30.50
C ASP A 339 7.99 4.27 30.67
N LYS A 340 7.17 4.79 29.73
CA LYS A 340 5.74 4.51 29.69
C LYS A 340 5.49 3.07 29.22
N ASP A 341 4.93 2.24 30.10
CA ASP A 341 4.69 0.82 29.79
C ASP A 341 3.51 0.58 28.85
N ALA A 342 2.51 1.46 28.84
CA ALA A 342 1.31 1.32 28.01
C ALA A 342 0.78 2.67 27.53
N ALA A 343 0.28 2.72 26.29
CA ALA A 343 -0.34 3.90 25.70
C ALA A 343 -1.40 3.52 24.67
N GLY A 344 -2.36 4.42 24.40
CA GLY A 344 -3.45 4.19 23.45
C GLY A 344 -4.85 4.14 24.10
N GLU A 345 -5.85 4.53 23.33
CA GLU A 345 -7.24 4.69 23.77
C GLU A 345 -8.08 3.41 23.59
N ASP A 346 -7.62 2.48 22.74
CA ASP A 346 -8.32 1.22 22.42
C ASP A 346 -7.36 0.02 22.38
N PRO A 347 -7.87 -1.23 22.39
CA PRO A 347 -7.02 -2.43 22.44
C PRO A 347 -6.04 -2.59 21.28
N ILE A 348 -6.36 -2.10 20.07
CA ILE A 348 -5.46 -2.16 18.91
C ILE A 348 -4.33 -1.16 19.12
N GLN A 349 -4.62 0.06 19.57
CA GLN A 349 -3.60 1.06 19.90
C GLN A 349 -2.67 0.55 21.02
N GLN A 350 -3.23 -0.04 22.08
CA GLN A 350 -2.46 -0.57 23.20
C GLN A 350 -1.55 -1.73 22.80
N GLY A 351 -2.09 -2.70 22.05
CA GLY A 351 -1.31 -3.81 21.52
C GLY A 351 -0.22 -3.36 20.54
N LEU A 352 -0.52 -2.38 19.69
CA LEU A 352 0.46 -1.83 18.75
C LEU A 352 1.59 -1.08 19.47
N TYR A 353 1.26 -0.26 20.48
CA TYR A 353 2.26 0.43 21.28
C TYR A 353 3.18 -0.55 22.03
N ASP A 354 2.62 -1.60 22.64
CA ASP A 354 3.39 -2.64 23.32
C ASP A 354 4.38 -3.34 22.37
N LEU A 355 3.93 -3.70 21.15
CA LEU A 355 4.81 -4.26 20.13
C LEU A 355 5.93 -3.29 19.74
N ILE A 356 5.60 -2.03 19.47
CA ILE A 356 6.58 -0.98 19.10
C ILE A 356 7.62 -0.82 20.20
N ARG A 357 7.18 -0.72 21.45
CA ARG A 357 8.06 -0.58 22.61
C ARG A 357 8.98 -1.78 22.78
N LYS A 358 8.45 -3.00 22.79
CA LYS A 358 9.24 -4.22 22.95
C LYS A 358 10.24 -4.41 21.80
N ARG A 359 9.84 -4.18 20.55
CA ARG A 359 10.72 -4.26 19.38
C ARG A 359 11.86 -3.25 19.47
N ALA A 360 11.57 -2.00 19.81
CA ALA A 360 12.56 -0.94 19.93
C ALA A 360 13.58 -1.23 21.04
N LEU A 361 13.13 -1.63 22.23
CA LEU A 361 14.00 -2.02 23.34
C LEU A 361 14.84 -3.27 23.00
N ALA A 362 14.21 -4.32 22.48
CA ALA A 362 14.89 -5.56 22.10
C ALA A 362 15.98 -5.34 21.05
N SER A 363 15.80 -4.34 20.18
CA SER A 363 16.80 -3.98 19.16
C SER A 363 18.16 -3.57 19.74
N GLN A 364 18.22 -3.10 20.98
CA GLN A 364 19.44 -2.67 21.67
C GLN A 364 19.97 -3.71 22.67
N MET A 365 19.34 -4.88 22.76
CA MET A 365 19.76 -5.99 23.63
C MET A 365 20.78 -6.91 22.91
N PRO A 366 21.52 -7.75 23.64
CA PRO A 366 22.44 -8.72 23.06
C PRO A 366 21.78 -9.80 22.19
N ASP A 367 22.58 -10.43 21.34
CA ASP A 367 22.15 -11.58 20.52
C ASP A 367 21.59 -12.72 21.39
N ALA A 368 20.60 -13.44 20.87
CA ALA A 368 20.26 -14.74 21.41
C ALA A 368 21.36 -15.74 21.01
N LEU A 369 21.92 -16.45 21.99
CA LEU A 369 22.99 -17.42 21.81
C LEU A 369 22.45 -18.84 21.86
N TYR A 370 22.86 -19.63 20.88
CA TYR A 370 22.52 -21.04 20.76
C TYR A 370 23.78 -21.88 20.72
N GLN A 371 23.78 -23.00 21.44
CA GLN A 371 24.74 -24.07 21.22
C GLN A 371 24.21 -24.96 20.09
N GLN A 372 24.83 -24.85 18.91
CA GLN A 372 24.49 -25.69 17.76
C GLN A 372 25.47 -26.87 17.68
N THR A 373 24.92 -28.08 17.62
CA THR A 373 25.66 -29.33 17.43
C THR A 373 25.28 -29.91 16.07
N ILE A 374 26.27 -30.13 15.21
CA ILE A 374 26.09 -30.73 13.88
C ILE A 374 26.91 -32.00 13.84
N VAL A 375 26.24 -33.13 13.63
CA VAL A 375 26.89 -34.44 13.51
C VAL A 375 26.58 -35.01 12.14
N VAL A 376 27.62 -35.43 11.42
CA VAL A 376 27.50 -36.25 10.21
C VAL A 376 27.95 -37.66 10.54
N LEU A 377 27.10 -38.62 10.20
CA LEU A 377 27.29 -40.03 10.43
C LEU A 377 27.48 -40.73 9.08
N ASP A 378 28.55 -41.50 8.94
CA ASP A 378 28.75 -42.44 7.85
C ASP A 378 28.29 -43.81 8.30
N ALA A 379 27.36 -44.41 7.57
CA ALA A 379 26.81 -45.74 7.84
C ALA A 379 27.22 -46.75 6.76
N GLY A 380 28.29 -46.45 6.01
CA GLY A 380 28.82 -47.29 4.95
C GLY A 380 28.05 -47.15 3.64
N THR A 381 27.87 -48.27 2.95
CA THR A 381 27.15 -48.33 1.67
C THR A 381 25.90 -49.18 1.81
N PHE A 382 24.76 -48.68 1.35
CA PHE A 382 23.49 -49.38 1.30
C PHE A 382 23.00 -49.45 -0.15
N GLN A 383 22.82 -50.68 -0.66
CA GLN A 383 22.39 -50.95 -2.04
C GLN A 383 23.18 -50.15 -3.09
N GLY A 384 24.52 -50.15 -2.95
CA GLY A 384 25.43 -49.47 -3.88
C GLY A 384 25.51 -47.94 -3.74
N ARG A 385 24.86 -47.33 -2.75
CA ARG A 385 24.94 -45.88 -2.47
C ARG A 385 25.49 -45.59 -1.07
N PRO A 386 26.22 -44.47 -0.88
CA PRO A 386 26.64 -44.04 0.45
C PRO A 386 25.44 -43.78 1.37
N ALA A 387 25.45 -44.39 2.56
CA ALA A 387 24.44 -44.20 3.59
C ALA A 387 24.94 -43.17 4.60
N ARG A 388 24.76 -41.87 4.32
CA ARG A 388 25.18 -40.79 5.23
C ARG A 388 23.98 -40.12 5.87
N PHE A 389 24.11 -39.73 7.13
CA PHE A 389 23.05 -39.08 7.89
C PHE A 389 23.58 -37.82 8.57
N LYS A 390 22.73 -36.80 8.73
CA LYS A 390 23.05 -35.54 9.38
C LYS A 390 22.07 -35.25 10.51
N ALA A 391 22.58 -35.04 11.71
CA ALA A 391 21.83 -34.54 12.84
C ALA A 391 22.23 -33.09 13.10
N VAL A 392 21.24 -32.22 13.29
CA VAL A 392 21.42 -30.84 13.75
C VAL A 392 20.59 -30.68 15.00
N GLY A 393 21.23 -30.27 16.10
CA GLY A 393 20.59 -29.87 17.34
C GLY A 393 20.95 -28.42 17.66
N SER A 394 20.02 -27.68 18.22
CA SER A 394 20.22 -26.29 18.62
C SER A 394 19.58 -26.05 19.98
N VAL A 395 20.38 -25.68 20.97
CA VAL A 395 19.90 -25.41 22.33
C VAL A 395 20.12 -23.93 22.64
N LEU A 396 19.06 -23.21 23.00
CA LEU A 396 19.17 -21.81 23.44
C LEU A 396 19.93 -21.76 24.77
N THR A 397 21.12 -21.15 24.77
CA THR A 397 21.97 -21.02 25.97
C THR A 397 21.86 -19.66 26.63
N ASN A 398 21.64 -18.60 25.84
CA ASN A 398 21.28 -17.28 26.36
C ASN A 398 20.14 -16.69 25.50
N PRO A 399 18.97 -16.39 26.07
CA PRO A 399 17.86 -15.80 25.32
C PRO A 399 18.16 -14.39 24.77
N GLY A 400 19.07 -13.62 25.36
CA GLY A 400 19.37 -12.25 24.92
C GLY A 400 18.08 -11.41 24.74
N TRP A 401 17.95 -10.76 23.59
CA TRP A 401 16.75 -9.99 23.20
C TRP A 401 15.43 -10.78 23.23
N LYS A 402 15.46 -12.12 23.09
CA LYS A 402 14.25 -12.97 23.12
C LYS A 402 13.57 -12.99 24.49
N LYS A 403 14.21 -12.46 25.54
CA LYS A 403 13.56 -12.23 26.86
C LYS A 403 12.40 -11.24 26.76
N LEU A 404 12.53 -10.23 25.90
CA LEU A 404 11.59 -9.11 25.82
C LEU A 404 10.64 -9.21 24.63
N TYR A 405 11.11 -9.79 23.52
CA TYR A 405 10.38 -9.76 22.27
C TYR A 405 10.56 -11.07 21.51
N GLN A 406 9.47 -11.57 20.93
CA GLN A 406 9.46 -12.75 20.05
C GLN A 406 8.68 -12.37 18.81
N GLU A 407 9.26 -12.60 17.63
CA GLU A 407 8.53 -12.40 16.39
C GLU A 407 7.36 -13.36 16.31
N SER A 408 6.22 -12.87 15.86
CA SER A 408 5.05 -13.71 15.59
C SER A 408 5.40 -14.77 14.54
N GLU A 409 5.04 -16.04 14.81
CA GLU A 409 5.35 -17.18 13.93
C GLU A 409 4.90 -16.92 12.48
N ASN A 410 5.72 -17.35 11.51
CA ASN A 410 5.36 -17.25 10.09
C ASN A 410 4.21 -18.22 9.74
N ASP A 411 3.26 -17.77 8.91
CA ASP A 411 2.10 -18.55 8.42
C ASP A 411 2.48 -19.86 7.69
N ASP A 412 3.72 -20.00 7.22
CA ASP A 412 4.21 -21.18 6.51
C ASP A 412 4.74 -22.27 7.46
N GLY A 413 4.81 -22.00 8.76
CA GLY A 413 5.31 -22.92 9.78
C GLY A 413 6.76 -23.36 9.55
N SER A 414 7.56 -22.56 8.83
CA SER A 414 8.88 -22.97 8.33
C SER A 414 10.06 -22.64 9.25
N GLU A 415 9.88 -21.90 10.35
CA GLU A 415 10.94 -21.68 11.35
C GLU A 415 10.64 -22.26 12.75
N GLU A 416 11.69 -22.85 13.33
CA GLU A 416 11.87 -23.40 14.69
C GLU A 416 11.18 -24.76 15.02
N LYS A 417 11.57 -25.82 14.32
CA LYS A 417 11.57 -27.21 14.87
C LYS A 417 12.94 -27.90 14.91
N GLU A 418 14.03 -27.17 14.65
CA GLU A 418 15.40 -27.68 14.86
C GLU A 418 15.83 -27.61 16.33
N ALA A 419 15.24 -26.71 17.12
CA ALA A 419 15.52 -26.59 18.56
C ALA A 419 15.06 -27.80 19.39
N ALA A 420 14.22 -28.68 18.80
CA ALA A 420 13.66 -29.85 19.48
C ALA A 420 14.46 -31.15 19.24
N ASN A 421 15.58 -31.12 18.53
CA ASN A 421 16.41 -32.30 18.32
C ASN A 421 17.56 -32.36 19.36
N PRO A 422 17.49 -33.23 20.39
CA PRO A 422 18.45 -33.24 21.51
C PRO A 422 19.76 -33.96 21.15
N VAL A 423 20.46 -33.48 20.11
CA VAL A 423 21.69 -34.11 19.60
C VAL A 423 22.80 -34.06 20.68
N PRO A 424 23.30 -35.21 21.18
CA PRO A 424 24.35 -35.24 22.18
C PRO A 424 25.71 -34.81 21.58
N LYS A 425 26.65 -34.45 22.45
CA LYS A 425 28.04 -34.25 22.04
C LYS A 425 28.66 -35.61 21.72
N LEU A 426 29.05 -35.83 20.47
CA LEU A 426 29.68 -37.06 20.00
C LEU A 426 31.10 -36.78 19.51
N ALA A 427 32.06 -37.66 19.80
CA ALA A 427 33.41 -37.53 19.28
C ALA A 427 33.50 -38.08 17.85
N LYS A 428 34.40 -37.53 17.03
CA LYS A 428 34.72 -38.12 15.73
C LYS A 428 35.24 -39.55 15.91
N GLY A 429 34.74 -40.48 15.10
CA GLY A 429 35.05 -41.91 15.21
C GLY A 429 34.16 -42.69 16.18
N SER A 430 33.32 -42.02 16.99
CA SER A 430 32.31 -42.72 17.81
C SER A 430 31.36 -43.53 16.94
N GLN A 431 30.88 -44.66 17.45
CA GLN A 431 30.01 -45.60 16.73
C GLN A 431 28.64 -45.71 17.42
N PRO A 432 27.75 -44.71 17.30
CA PRO A 432 26.45 -44.76 17.93
C PRO A 432 25.56 -45.83 17.28
N LYS A 433 24.78 -46.56 18.08
CA LYS A 433 23.80 -47.52 17.56
C LYS A 433 22.42 -46.87 17.49
N ALA A 434 21.78 -46.93 16.32
CA ALA A 434 20.40 -46.46 16.15
C ALA A 434 19.40 -47.48 16.72
N ASP A 435 18.33 -47.00 17.35
CA ASP A 435 17.24 -47.83 17.87
C ASP A 435 16.34 -48.31 16.73
N ARG A 436 15.99 -47.39 15.83
CA ARG A 436 15.10 -47.63 14.67
C ARG A 436 15.34 -46.63 13.56
N GLY A 437 14.98 -47.02 12.34
CA GLY A 437 14.73 -46.07 11.26
C GLY A 437 13.27 -45.68 11.21
N GLU A 438 13.00 -44.48 10.72
CA GLU A 438 11.65 -43.96 10.49
C GLU A 438 11.55 -43.43 9.06
N LEU A 439 10.59 -43.95 8.30
CA LEU A 439 10.26 -43.48 6.96
C LEU A 439 9.22 -42.36 7.08
N LEU A 440 9.59 -41.15 6.67
CA LEU A 440 8.67 -40.03 6.56
C LEU A 440 8.12 -39.95 5.14
N LYS A 441 6.83 -40.26 4.98
CA LYS A 441 6.10 -39.99 3.75
C LYS A 441 5.63 -38.54 3.75
N LYS A 442 6.13 -37.75 2.81
CA LYS A 442 5.79 -36.33 2.65
C LYS A 442 5.24 -36.06 1.25
N THR A 443 4.57 -34.91 1.14
CA THR A 443 4.04 -34.41 -0.12
C THR A 443 4.47 -32.95 -0.25
N THR A 444 4.98 -32.58 -1.42
CA THR A 444 5.27 -31.16 -1.70
C THR A 444 3.98 -30.34 -1.61
N LYS A 445 4.09 -29.09 -1.14
CA LYS A 445 2.96 -28.18 -1.01
C LYS A 445 3.07 -27.05 -2.03
N ALA A 446 1.93 -26.62 -2.55
CA ALA A 446 1.86 -25.42 -3.36
C ALA A 446 2.35 -24.21 -2.55
N PRO A 447 2.90 -23.16 -3.20
CA PRO A 447 3.27 -21.95 -2.48
C PRO A 447 2.05 -21.38 -1.74
N PRO A 448 2.20 -20.93 -0.48
CA PRO A 448 1.08 -20.45 0.31
C PRO A 448 0.47 -19.21 -0.34
N ARG A 449 -0.84 -19.00 -0.19
CA ARG A 449 -1.45 -17.73 -0.63
C ARG A 449 -0.88 -16.57 0.17
N TYR A 450 -0.91 -15.39 -0.43
CA TYR A 450 -0.58 -14.18 0.31
C TYR A 450 -1.64 -13.92 1.39
N THR A 451 -1.19 -13.38 2.52
CA THR A 451 -1.97 -12.64 3.50
C THR A 451 -1.67 -11.15 3.30
N GLU A 452 -2.34 -10.24 3.99
CA GLU A 452 -1.94 -8.82 3.91
C GLU A 452 -0.49 -8.61 4.31
N ALA A 453 -0.04 -9.25 5.39
CA ALA A 453 1.35 -9.21 5.85
C ALA A 453 2.32 -9.72 4.77
N THR A 454 2.10 -10.93 4.23
CA THR A 454 3.04 -11.49 3.24
C THR A 454 2.95 -10.79 1.88
N LEU A 455 1.82 -10.17 1.53
CA LEU A 455 1.72 -9.30 0.36
C LEU A 455 2.48 -8.00 0.57
N ILE A 456 2.38 -7.34 1.72
CA ILE A 456 3.15 -6.13 2.04
C ILE A 456 4.65 -6.42 1.95
N LYS A 457 5.10 -7.56 2.49
CA LYS A 457 6.48 -8.01 2.36
C LYS A 457 6.88 -8.15 0.88
N ALA A 458 6.08 -8.85 0.08
CA ALA A 458 6.37 -9.01 -1.35
C ALA A 458 6.39 -7.68 -2.10
N LEU A 459 5.47 -6.76 -1.80
CA LEU A 459 5.44 -5.41 -2.36
C LEU A 459 6.72 -4.65 -2.01
N GLU A 460 7.16 -4.70 -0.76
CA GLU A 460 8.40 -4.10 -0.31
C GLU A 460 9.64 -4.70 -1.01
N ASP A 461 9.75 -6.02 -1.07
CA ASP A 461 10.88 -6.73 -1.71
C ASP A 461 10.98 -6.36 -3.20
N HIS A 462 9.83 -6.21 -3.86
CA HIS A 462 9.74 -5.78 -5.26
C HIS A 462 9.81 -4.26 -5.48
N GLY A 463 9.94 -3.45 -4.42
CA GLY A 463 9.95 -1.98 -4.53
C GLY A 463 8.63 -1.39 -5.03
N VAL A 464 7.52 -2.14 -4.91
CA VAL A 464 6.18 -1.72 -5.27
C VAL A 464 5.53 -1.03 -4.08
N GLY A 465 5.33 0.28 -4.21
CA GLY A 465 4.77 1.10 -3.13
C GLY A 465 5.83 1.66 -2.19
N ARG A 466 5.32 2.31 -1.14
CA ARG A 466 6.03 3.05 -0.10
C ARG A 466 5.23 2.97 1.20
N PRO A 467 5.83 3.28 2.37
CA PRO A 467 5.15 3.35 3.66
C PRO A 467 3.74 3.97 3.65
N SER A 468 3.55 5.04 2.87
CA SER A 468 2.27 5.75 2.74
C SER A 468 1.20 5.04 1.92
N THR A 469 1.52 3.95 1.23
CA THR A 469 0.66 3.36 0.19
C THR A 469 0.22 1.93 0.41
N TYR A 470 0.92 1.13 1.22
CA TYR A 470 0.61 -0.31 1.42
C TYR A 470 -0.86 -0.55 1.80
N ALA A 471 -1.34 0.10 2.86
CA ALA A 471 -2.73 -0.03 3.30
C ALA A 471 -3.74 0.51 2.26
N ALA A 472 -3.39 1.58 1.54
CA ALA A 472 -4.26 2.18 0.53
C ALA A 472 -4.41 1.30 -0.73
N ILE A 473 -3.35 0.58 -1.12
CA ILE A 473 -3.37 -0.41 -2.20
C ILE A 473 -4.36 -1.52 -1.84
N LEU A 474 -4.19 -2.13 -0.66
CA LEU A 474 -5.06 -3.22 -0.18
C LEU A 474 -6.52 -2.78 -0.14
N LYS A 475 -6.79 -1.62 0.46
CA LYS A 475 -8.12 -1.01 0.52
C LYS A 475 -8.76 -0.86 -0.85
N THR A 476 -7.99 -0.38 -1.83
CA THR A 476 -8.49 -0.20 -3.20
C THR A 476 -8.82 -1.54 -3.85
N LEU A 477 -7.95 -2.55 -3.72
CA LEU A 477 -8.19 -3.88 -4.29
C LEU A 477 -9.45 -4.55 -3.73
N TYR A 478 -9.72 -4.42 -2.42
CA TYR A 478 -10.99 -4.87 -1.84
C TYR A 478 -12.18 -4.07 -2.34
N ALA A 479 -12.09 -2.73 -2.33
CA ALA A 479 -13.20 -1.86 -2.73
C ALA A 479 -13.63 -2.08 -4.19
N ARG A 480 -12.68 -2.46 -5.05
CA ARG A 480 -12.92 -2.80 -6.46
C ARG A 480 -13.32 -4.26 -6.69
N LYS A 481 -13.38 -5.07 -5.63
CA LYS A 481 -13.69 -6.51 -5.69
C LYS A 481 -12.75 -7.30 -6.59
N TYR A 482 -11.48 -6.87 -6.67
CA TYR A 482 -10.43 -7.59 -7.41
C TYR A 482 -9.86 -8.75 -6.62
N MET A 483 -9.92 -8.65 -5.30
CA MET A 483 -9.52 -9.71 -4.38
C MET A 483 -10.55 -9.85 -3.26
N THR A 484 -10.52 -10.99 -2.60
CA THR A 484 -11.38 -11.30 -1.46
C THR A 484 -10.67 -12.21 -0.45
N ARG A 485 -11.26 -12.32 0.74
CA ARG A 485 -10.92 -13.35 1.73
C ARG A 485 -12.06 -14.36 1.81
N LYS A 486 -11.74 -15.60 2.17
CA LYS A 486 -12.75 -16.65 2.41
C LYS A 486 -12.91 -16.88 3.91
N GLY A 487 -14.08 -16.54 4.45
CA GLY A 487 -14.41 -16.70 5.87
C GLY A 487 -13.44 -15.93 6.77
N LYS A 488 -12.94 -16.58 7.83
CA LYS A 488 -11.94 -16.02 8.76
C LYS A 488 -10.49 -16.18 8.30
N SER A 489 -10.25 -16.81 7.14
CA SER A 489 -8.89 -17.04 6.64
C SER A 489 -8.20 -15.71 6.29
N PRO A 490 -6.94 -15.49 6.69
CA PRO A 490 -6.17 -14.32 6.29
C PRO A 490 -5.72 -14.39 4.82
N ALA A 491 -5.89 -15.54 4.16
CA ALA A 491 -5.49 -15.74 2.77
C ALA A 491 -6.29 -14.87 1.80
N LEU A 492 -5.57 -14.23 0.89
CA LEU A 492 -6.08 -13.41 -0.20
C LEU A 492 -6.28 -14.27 -1.43
N TYR A 493 -7.46 -14.16 -2.03
CA TYR A 493 -7.84 -14.82 -3.27
C TYR A 493 -8.10 -13.76 -4.33
N PRO A 494 -7.59 -13.92 -5.57
CA PRO A 494 -8.08 -13.11 -6.67
C PRO A 494 -9.53 -13.51 -6.98
N THR A 495 -10.35 -12.56 -7.42
CA THR A 495 -11.65 -12.86 -8.03
C THR A 495 -11.47 -13.14 -9.52
N GLU A 496 -12.41 -13.80 -10.17
CA GLU A 496 -12.39 -13.98 -11.64
C GLU A 496 -12.28 -12.63 -12.36
N PHE A 497 -12.98 -11.62 -11.86
CA PHE A 497 -12.88 -10.25 -12.35
C PHE A 497 -11.47 -9.65 -12.13
N GLY A 498 -10.84 -9.92 -10.98
CA GLY A 498 -9.46 -9.52 -10.72
C GLY A 498 -8.45 -10.19 -11.65
N GLU A 499 -8.62 -11.48 -11.95
CA GLU A 499 -7.80 -12.19 -12.94
C GLU A 499 -7.94 -11.55 -14.33
N ALA A 500 -9.18 -11.30 -14.78
CA ALA A 500 -9.45 -10.66 -16.07
C ALA A 500 -8.88 -9.23 -16.17
N VAL A 501 -8.93 -8.47 -15.07
CA VAL A 501 -8.32 -7.14 -14.99
C VAL A 501 -6.81 -7.20 -15.14
N VAL A 502 -6.14 -8.17 -14.50
CA VAL A 502 -4.69 -8.34 -14.67
C VAL A 502 -4.37 -8.66 -16.12
N ASP A 503 -5.07 -9.64 -16.72
CA ASP A 503 -4.79 -10.06 -18.10
C ASP A 503 -4.96 -8.92 -19.11
N ALA A 504 -6.01 -8.10 -18.95
CA ALA A 504 -6.22 -6.93 -19.79
C ALA A 504 -5.18 -5.82 -19.59
N LEU A 505 -4.52 -5.76 -18.43
CA LEU A 505 -3.52 -4.74 -18.09
C LEU A 505 -2.07 -5.20 -18.31
N LEU A 506 -1.80 -6.49 -18.47
CA LEU A 506 -0.45 -7.03 -18.70
C LEU A 506 0.34 -6.35 -19.83
N PRO A 507 -0.28 -5.89 -20.94
CA PRO A 507 0.45 -5.19 -21.99
C PRO A 507 1.02 -3.82 -21.60
N PHE A 508 0.57 -3.22 -20.50
CA PHE A 508 1.08 -1.92 -20.04
C PHE A 508 2.33 -2.07 -19.20
N ASP A 509 3.32 -1.20 -19.43
CA ASP A 509 4.55 -1.16 -18.63
C ASP A 509 4.29 -1.06 -17.13
N PHE A 510 3.24 -0.31 -16.71
CA PHE A 510 2.90 -0.16 -15.29
C PHE A 510 2.37 -1.43 -14.62
N ALA A 511 2.02 -2.47 -15.39
CA ALA A 511 1.70 -3.80 -14.85
C ALA A 511 2.98 -4.62 -14.53
N GLY A 512 4.15 -4.14 -14.95
CA GLY A 512 5.44 -4.68 -14.55
C GLY A 512 5.69 -4.49 -13.05
N ILE A 513 6.16 -5.54 -12.39
CA ILE A 513 6.47 -5.51 -10.95
C ILE A 513 7.59 -4.49 -10.67
N ASP A 514 8.62 -4.42 -11.50
CA ASP A 514 9.73 -3.47 -11.33
C ASP A 514 9.43 -2.04 -11.81
N TYR A 515 8.36 -1.82 -12.61
CA TYR A 515 8.02 -0.49 -13.12
C TYR A 515 7.78 0.50 -11.98
N THR A 516 7.05 0.07 -10.95
CA THR A 516 6.77 0.95 -9.80
C THR A 516 8.05 1.39 -9.12
N ARG A 517 9.03 0.49 -8.93
CA ARG A 517 10.34 0.82 -8.36
C ARG A 517 11.03 1.91 -9.18
N SER A 518 11.13 1.73 -10.50
CA SER A 518 11.77 2.70 -11.40
C SER A 518 11.10 4.08 -11.37
N VAL A 519 9.77 4.14 -11.22
CA VAL A 519 9.06 5.42 -11.09
C VAL A 519 9.38 6.07 -9.75
N GLU A 520 9.38 5.32 -8.65
CA GLU A 520 9.69 5.91 -7.34
C GLU A 520 11.14 6.42 -7.28
N GLU A 521 12.11 5.71 -7.87
CA GLU A 521 13.50 6.17 -8.02
C GLU A 521 13.56 7.51 -8.79
N HIS A 522 12.86 7.64 -9.92
CA HIS A 522 12.78 8.92 -10.64
C HIS A 522 12.10 10.02 -9.81
N LEU A 523 11.09 9.70 -8.99
CA LEU A 523 10.46 10.68 -8.10
C LEU A 523 11.43 11.14 -7.00
N ASP A 524 12.31 10.25 -6.52
CA ASP A 524 13.37 10.57 -5.57
C ASP A 524 14.46 11.44 -6.24
N GLU A 525 14.79 11.19 -7.50
CA GLU A 525 15.65 12.07 -8.31
C GLU A 525 15.04 13.45 -8.53
N ILE A 526 13.73 13.56 -8.76
CA ILE A 526 13.01 14.84 -8.84
C ILE A 526 13.11 15.58 -7.50
N ALA A 527 12.90 14.88 -6.39
CA ALA A 527 13.03 15.46 -5.04
C ALA A 527 14.46 15.94 -4.75
N ALA A 528 15.48 15.24 -5.28
CA ALA A 528 16.88 15.64 -5.21
C ALA A 528 17.24 16.78 -6.19
N GLY A 529 16.39 17.07 -7.18
CA GLY A 529 16.65 18.05 -8.24
C GLY A 529 17.56 17.52 -9.36
N LYS A 530 17.65 16.21 -9.51
CA LYS A 530 18.45 15.51 -10.54
C LYS A 530 17.64 15.15 -11.79
N ALA A 531 16.31 15.13 -11.69
CA ALA A 531 15.41 14.78 -12.78
C ALA A 531 14.26 15.79 -12.94
N SER A 532 13.62 15.77 -14.12
CA SER A 532 12.50 16.67 -14.46
C SER A 532 11.15 15.94 -14.39
N PRO A 533 10.15 16.49 -13.68
CA PRO A 533 8.77 15.98 -13.70
C PRO A 533 8.21 15.81 -15.11
N LYS A 534 8.47 16.78 -15.99
CA LYS A 534 7.93 16.78 -17.35
C LYS A 534 8.46 15.60 -18.16
N THR A 535 9.75 15.28 -18.03
CA THR A 535 10.36 14.15 -18.74
C THR A 535 9.72 12.82 -18.32
N LEU A 536 9.54 12.62 -17.01
CA LEU A 536 8.86 11.44 -16.47
C LEU A 536 7.42 11.31 -17.01
N LEU A 537 6.65 12.40 -16.96
CA LEU A 537 5.25 12.41 -17.40
C LEU A 537 5.11 12.23 -18.93
N SER A 538 5.97 12.88 -19.71
CA SER A 538 6.02 12.73 -21.18
C SER A 538 6.31 11.28 -21.59
N LYS A 539 7.33 10.66 -20.98
CA LYS A 539 7.67 9.27 -21.27
C LYS A 539 6.50 8.34 -20.90
N ALA A 540 6.01 8.44 -19.67
CA ALA A 540 4.94 7.59 -19.20
C ALA A 540 3.63 7.74 -20.01
N TYR A 541 3.29 8.96 -20.42
CA TYR A 541 2.14 9.21 -21.28
C TYR A 541 2.32 8.58 -22.67
N GLY A 542 3.49 8.77 -23.30
CA GLY A 542 3.77 8.22 -24.63
C GLY A 542 3.75 6.69 -24.66
N ASP A 543 4.37 6.05 -23.67
CA ASP A 543 4.37 4.58 -23.52
C ASP A 543 2.93 4.06 -23.35
N LEU A 544 2.14 4.73 -22.49
CA LEU A 544 0.74 4.38 -22.23
C LEU A 544 -0.14 4.55 -23.47
N GLU A 545 0.01 5.64 -24.21
CA GLU A 545 -0.76 5.90 -25.43
C GLU A 545 -0.48 4.84 -26.50
N LYS A 546 0.79 4.48 -26.67
CA LYS A 546 1.20 3.42 -27.60
C LYS A 546 0.51 2.10 -27.29
N THR A 547 0.47 1.70 -26.02
CA THR A 547 -0.23 0.47 -25.61
C THR A 547 -1.74 0.60 -25.76
N LEU A 548 -2.35 1.73 -25.38
CA LEU A 548 -3.80 1.93 -25.52
C LEU A 548 -4.29 1.72 -26.96
N ARG A 549 -3.54 2.17 -27.96
CA ARG A 549 -3.90 2.01 -29.38
C ARG A 549 -4.01 0.55 -29.82
N THR A 550 -3.33 -0.36 -29.11
CA THR A 550 -3.38 -1.81 -29.39
C THR A 550 -4.56 -2.52 -28.71
N MET A 551 -5.22 -1.88 -27.74
CA MET A 551 -6.33 -2.50 -27.02
C MET A 551 -7.65 -2.46 -27.80
N PRO A 552 -8.52 -3.47 -27.63
CA PRO A 552 -9.90 -3.41 -28.12
C PRO A 552 -10.65 -2.20 -27.54
N GLY A 553 -11.12 -1.30 -28.41
CA GLY A 553 -11.77 -0.04 -28.02
C GLY A 553 -10.83 1.14 -27.74
N GLY A 554 -9.51 0.93 -27.79
CA GLY A 554 -8.49 1.98 -27.76
C GLY A 554 -7.98 2.40 -29.15
N GLN A 555 -8.45 1.71 -30.21
CA GLN A 555 -8.17 2.09 -31.59
C GLN A 555 -8.78 3.46 -31.90
N HIS A 556 -7.90 4.40 -32.15
CA HIS A 556 -8.22 5.64 -32.82
C HIS A 556 -8.36 5.34 -34.30
N VAL A 557 -9.51 5.67 -34.87
CA VAL A 557 -9.70 5.63 -36.31
C VAL A 557 -9.78 7.06 -36.84
N PRO A 558 -9.30 7.35 -38.06
CA PRO A 558 -9.47 8.67 -38.66
C PRO A 558 -10.93 9.12 -38.58
N CYS A 559 -11.15 10.39 -38.25
CA CYS A 559 -12.50 10.91 -38.19
C CYS A 559 -13.17 10.76 -39.56
N PRO A 560 -14.37 10.16 -39.65
CA PRO A 560 -15.07 10.02 -40.93
C PRO A 560 -15.73 11.33 -41.40
N VAL A 561 -15.64 12.42 -40.62
CA VAL A 561 -16.23 13.71 -40.96
C VAL A 561 -15.29 14.45 -41.92
N GLU A 562 -15.80 14.80 -43.10
CA GLU A 562 -15.06 15.53 -44.12
C GLU A 562 -14.50 16.86 -43.58
N GLY A 563 -13.20 17.12 -43.81
CA GLY A 563 -12.51 18.31 -43.30
C GLY A 563 -12.03 18.23 -41.84
N CYS A 564 -12.30 17.13 -41.13
CA CYS A 564 -11.79 16.88 -39.79
C CYS A 564 -10.51 16.03 -39.86
N ASP A 565 -9.39 16.58 -39.41
CA ASP A 565 -8.09 15.91 -39.28
C ASP A 565 -7.94 15.13 -37.96
N GLY A 566 -9.01 15.09 -37.16
CA GLY A 566 -9.04 14.40 -35.88
C GLY A 566 -9.12 12.89 -36.00
N GLU A 567 -8.97 12.24 -34.86
CA GLU A 567 -9.17 10.81 -34.68
C GLU A 567 -10.36 10.57 -33.75
N VAL A 568 -11.16 9.54 -34.00
CA VAL A 568 -12.32 9.21 -33.19
C VAL A 568 -12.10 7.95 -32.38
N ARG A 569 -12.61 7.97 -31.14
CA ARG A 569 -12.61 6.81 -30.23
C ARG A 569 -14.01 6.43 -29.78
N ARG A 570 -14.27 5.14 -29.66
CA ARG A 570 -15.56 4.59 -29.21
C ARG A 570 -15.73 4.72 -27.69
N MET A 571 -16.90 5.10 -27.25
CA MET A 571 -17.25 5.34 -25.85
C MET A 571 -18.66 4.80 -25.55
N GLU A 572 -18.86 4.23 -24.36
CA GLU A 572 -20.18 3.80 -23.90
C GLU A 572 -20.91 4.92 -23.14
N SER A 573 -22.23 5.01 -23.29
CA SER A 573 -23.08 5.96 -22.58
C SER A 573 -23.19 5.65 -21.09
N LYS A 574 -22.76 6.60 -20.26
CA LYS A 574 -22.93 6.54 -18.80
C LYS A 574 -24.40 6.45 -18.34
N LYS A 575 -25.35 6.87 -19.19
CA LYS A 575 -26.79 6.89 -18.87
C LYS A 575 -27.52 5.65 -19.39
N ARG A 576 -27.03 5.00 -20.44
CA ARG A 576 -27.66 3.85 -21.10
C ARG A 576 -26.58 2.81 -21.40
N LYS A 577 -26.42 1.83 -20.51
CA LYS A 577 -25.50 0.70 -20.73
C LYS A 577 -25.88 -0.04 -22.02
N GLY A 578 -24.88 -0.48 -22.79
CA GLY A 578 -25.01 -1.11 -24.10
C GLY A 578 -25.12 -0.13 -25.27
N ILE A 579 -25.22 1.18 -25.04
CA ILE A 579 -25.26 2.19 -26.11
C ILE A 579 -23.90 2.86 -26.26
N PHE A 580 -23.34 2.78 -27.46
CA PHE A 580 -22.05 3.35 -27.79
C PHE A 580 -22.18 4.60 -28.68
N PHE A 581 -21.14 5.43 -28.66
CA PHE A 581 -20.97 6.60 -29.52
C PHE A 581 -19.48 6.86 -29.72
N TRP A 582 -19.11 7.71 -30.68
CA TRP A 582 -17.71 8.07 -30.91
C TRP A 582 -17.43 9.52 -30.56
N VAL A 583 -16.23 9.76 -30.05
CA VAL A 583 -15.72 11.07 -29.65
C VAL A 583 -14.50 11.38 -30.51
N CYS A 584 -14.53 12.52 -31.21
CA CYS A 584 -13.36 13.03 -31.93
C CYS A 584 -12.35 13.69 -30.99
N SER A 585 -11.06 13.59 -31.32
CA SER A 585 -9.97 14.35 -30.70
C SER A 585 -10.11 15.85 -30.95
N ASN A 586 -10.63 16.24 -32.11
CA ASN A 586 -11.03 17.60 -32.43
C ASN A 586 -12.51 17.81 -32.06
N ARG A 587 -12.75 18.15 -30.79
CA ARG A 587 -14.11 18.24 -30.22
C ARG A 587 -14.93 19.43 -30.70
N ASP A 588 -14.28 20.44 -31.25
CA ASP A 588 -14.94 21.66 -31.71
C ASP A 588 -15.31 21.57 -33.21
N ALA A 589 -14.76 20.59 -33.94
CA ALA A 589 -15.05 20.39 -35.35
C ALA A 589 -16.48 19.88 -35.61
N HIS A 590 -17.02 19.01 -34.74
CA HIS A 590 -18.35 18.44 -34.89
C HIS A 590 -18.89 17.78 -33.60
N PRO A 591 -20.21 17.55 -33.49
CA PRO A 591 -20.82 16.78 -32.40
C PRO A 591 -20.29 15.34 -32.29
N LEU A 592 -20.65 14.66 -31.20
CA LEU A 592 -20.41 13.21 -31.04
C LEU A 592 -20.95 12.43 -32.25
N LEU A 593 -20.32 11.32 -32.62
CA LEU A 593 -20.80 10.48 -33.72
C LEU A 593 -21.61 9.30 -33.17
N SER A 594 -22.60 8.84 -33.92
CA SER A 594 -23.31 7.61 -33.62
C SER A 594 -22.37 6.40 -33.73
N ASP A 595 -22.70 5.31 -33.02
CA ASP A 595 -22.03 4.01 -33.22
C ASP A 595 -22.83 3.19 -34.23
N ASN A 596 -22.16 2.68 -35.26
CA ASN A 596 -22.72 1.76 -36.26
C ASN A 596 -21.97 0.42 -36.16
N ASP A 597 -22.46 -0.47 -35.30
CA ASP A 597 -21.87 -1.79 -35.03
C ASP A 597 -20.36 -1.76 -34.79
N GLY A 598 -19.91 -0.86 -33.91
CA GLY A 598 -18.49 -0.75 -33.58
C GLY A 598 -17.66 0.01 -34.62
N LYS A 599 -18.29 0.78 -35.52
CA LYS A 599 -17.64 1.78 -36.39
C LYS A 599 -18.25 3.17 -36.19
N PRO A 600 -17.48 4.26 -36.40
CA PRO A 600 -18.02 5.61 -36.30
C PRO A 600 -19.04 5.87 -37.42
N GLY A 601 -20.24 6.28 -37.01
CA GLY A 601 -21.33 6.69 -37.91
C GLY A 601 -21.36 8.21 -38.12
N ALA A 602 -22.54 8.72 -38.49
CA ALA A 602 -22.74 10.14 -38.71
C ALA A 602 -22.70 10.95 -37.40
N PRO A 603 -22.36 12.26 -37.44
CA PRO A 603 -22.56 13.15 -36.31
C PRO A 603 -24.01 13.11 -35.82
N PHE A 604 -24.21 13.11 -34.50
CA PHE A 604 -25.53 13.36 -33.95
C PHE A 604 -26.01 14.73 -34.43
N ALA A 605 -27.27 14.80 -34.86
CA ALA A 605 -27.89 16.05 -35.27
C ALA A 605 -27.68 17.12 -34.18
N GLU A 606 -27.27 18.31 -34.59
CA GLU A 606 -27.18 19.45 -33.68
C GLU A 606 -28.53 19.66 -33.00
N ALA A 607 -28.50 19.96 -31.70
CA ALA A 607 -29.71 20.31 -30.98
C ALA A 607 -30.32 21.53 -31.68
N GLN A 608 -31.48 21.35 -32.30
CA GLN A 608 -32.13 22.45 -33.00
C GLN A 608 -32.26 23.67 -32.07
N PRO A 609 -32.00 24.89 -32.57
CA PRO A 609 -32.28 26.10 -31.83
C PRO A 609 -33.70 26.04 -31.31
N GLY A 610 -33.90 26.33 -30.03
CA GLY A 610 -35.23 26.39 -29.47
C GLY A 610 -36.06 27.42 -30.22
N THR A 611 -37.29 27.07 -30.59
CA THR A 611 -38.29 28.01 -31.14
C THR A 611 -39.26 28.51 -30.07
N GLY A 612 -39.11 28.02 -28.83
CA GLY A 612 -39.93 28.38 -27.70
C GLY A 612 -39.45 29.65 -26.98
N PRO A 613 -40.16 30.06 -25.91
CA PRO A 613 -39.90 31.31 -25.22
C PRO A 613 -38.47 31.40 -24.64
N GLU A 614 -37.96 32.61 -24.44
CA GLU A 614 -36.61 32.85 -23.92
C GLU A 614 -36.44 32.32 -22.50
N CYS A 615 -35.33 31.63 -22.26
CA CYS A 615 -34.96 31.16 -20.93
C CYS A 615 -34.72 32.33 -19.95
N PRO A 616 -35.40 32.38 -18.79
CA PRO A 616 -35.23 33.45 -17.80
C PRO A 616 -33.80 33.56 -17.25
N ASN A 617 -33.06 32.45 -17.25
CA ASN A 617 -31.71 32.37 -16.69
C ASN A 617 -30.61 32.80 -17.66
N CYS A 618 -30.81 32.64 -18.97
CA CYS A 618 -29.73 32.84 -19.94
C CYS A 618 -30.14 33.45 -21.29
N ARG A 619 -31.43 33.78 -21.45
CA ARG A 619 -32.06 34.42 -22.62
C ARG A 619 -31.92 33.66 -23.95
N VAL A 620 -31.54 32.39 -23.90
CA VAL A 620 -31.55 31.53 -25.09
C VAL A 620 -32.96 30.95 -25.26
N ALA A 621 -33.45 30.92 -26.51
CA ALA A 621 -34.73 30.31 -26.84
C ALA A 621 -34.80 28.84 -26.42
N THR A 622 -35.90 28.46 -25.77
CA THR A 622 -36.09 27.12 -25.23
C THR A 622 -36.61 26.16 -26.30
N ALA A 623 -36.25 24.89 -26.22
CA ALA A 623 -36.74 23.87 -27.12
C ALA A 623 -37.97 23.19 -26.51
N GLU A 624 -39.10 23.20 -27.23
CA GLU A 624 -40.29 22.45 -26.85
C GLU A 624 -40.04 20.94 -26.98
N ARG A 625 -40.50 20.18 -26.00
CA ARG A 625 -40.34 18.73 -25.91
C ARG A 625 -41.57 18.11 -25.29
N THR A 626 -41.77 16.82 -25.53
CA THR A 626 -42.88 16.07 -24.95
C THR A 626 -42.34 14.99 -24.01
N THR A 627 -42.95 14.85 -22.83
CA THR A 627 -42.65 13.75 -21.91
C THR A 627 -43.16 12.42 -22.46
N ALA A 628 -42.68 11.29 -21.93
CA ALA A 628 -43.18 9.97 -22.31
C ALA A 628 -44.69 9.76 -22.05
N LYS A 629 -45.32 10.63 -21.26
CA LYS A 629 -46.76 10.63 -20.97
C LYS A 629 -47.56 11.63 -21.82
N GLY A 630 -46.92 12.27 -22.82
CA GLY A 630 -47.60 13.18 -23.74
C GLY A 630 -47.67 14.65 -23.30
N HIS A 631 -47.17 15.02 -22.12
CA HIS A 631 -47.17 16.43 -21.68
C HIS A 631 -46.04 17.22 -22.30
N ALA A 632 -46.35 18.40 -22.86
CA ALA A 632 -45.37 19.33 -23.42
C ALA A 632 -44.63 20.11 -22.32
N TYR A 633 -43.35 20.38 -22.57
CA TYR A 633 -42.48 21.17 -21.69
C TYR A 633 -41.40 21.87 -22.51
N PHE A 634 -40.94 23.02 -22.05
CA PHE A 634 -39.82 23.76 -22.62
C PHE A 634 -38.53 23.43 -21.89
N SER A 635 -37.45 23.19 -22.62
CA SER A 635 -36.13 22.92 -22.06
C SER A 635 -35.08 23.88 -22.62
N CYS A 636 -34.30 24.50 -21.75
CA CYS A 636 -33.23 25.38 -22.20
C CYS A 636 -32.02 24.54 -22.65
N PRO A 637 -31.54 24.70 -23.89
CA PRO A 637 -30.36 23.97 -24.37
C PRO A 637 -29.07 24.38 -23.64
N LYS A 638 -28.98 25.63 -23.16
CA LYS A 638 -27.81 26.18 -22.46
C LYS A 638 -27.73 25.89 -20.95
N CYS A 639 -28.81 26.14 -20.19
CA CYS A 639 -28.80 25.95 -18.73
C CYS A 639 -29.47 24.64 -18.27
N HIS A 640 -30.04 23.85 -19.19
CA HIS A 640 -30.70 22.56 -18.94
C HIS A 640 -31.88 22.60 -17.95
N THR A 641 -32.34 23.79 -17.55
CA THR A 641 -33.57 23.97 -16.80
C THR A 641 -34.77 23.70 -17.72
N ALA A 642 -35.83 23.11 -17.16
CA ALA A 642 -37.06 22.82 -17.87
C ALA A 642 -38.25 23.49 -17.17
N TRP A 643 -39.27 23.83 -17.94
CA TRP A 643 -40.53 24.41 -17.48
C TRP A 643 -41.68 23.69 -18.17
N TRP A 644 -42.77 23.49 -17.46
CA TRP A 644 -44.00 23.00 -18.11
C TRP A 644 -44.45 23.98 -19.19
N ASN A 645 -44.97 23.46 -20.30
CA ASN A 645 -45.62 24.31 -21.30
C ASN A 645 -46.94 24.80 -20.70
N ASP A 646 -47.15 26.12 -20.70
CA ASP A 646 -48.35 26.80 -20.25
C ASP A 646 -48.86 27.67 -21.41
N ASP A 647 -49.71 27.09 -22.26
CA ASP A 647 -50.28 27.71 -23.46
C ASP A 647 -49.25 28.42 -24.38
N GLY A 648 -48.11 27.76 -24.61
CA GLY A 648 -47.02 28.28 -25.44
C GLY A 648 -46.02 29.16 -24.68
N GLY A 649 -46.26 29.43 -23.40
CA GLY A 649 -45.37 30.13 -22.47
C GLY A 649 -44.60 29.21 -21.52
N LEU A 650 -43.62 29.77 -20.79
CA LEU A 650 -42.92 29.06 -19.72
C LEU A 650 -43.78 29.05 -18.45
N GLY A 651 -44.36 27.89 -18.14
CA GLY A 651 -45.09 27.65 -16.90
C GLY A 651 -44.17 27.38 -15.70
N LYS A 652 -44.65 26.55 -14.76
CA LYS A 652 -43.85 26.18 -13.57
C LYS A 652 -42.56 25.47 -13.95
N ALA A 653 -41.46 25.90 -13.34
CA ALA A 653 -40.18 25.22 -13.46
C ALA A 653 -40.30 23.77 -12.96
N TRP A 654 -39.61 22.86 -13.65
CA TRP A 654 -39.54 21.46 -13.25
C TRP A 654 -38.74 21.34 -11.95
N GLU A 655 -39.44 21.32 -10.83
CA GLU A 655 -38.86 20.90 -9.56
C GLU A 655 -38.62 19.39 -9.63
N ARG A 656 -37.34 18.98 -9.60
CA ARG A 656 -37.01 17.58 -9.40
C ARG A 656 -37.49 17.19 -8.01
N GLU A 657 -38.45 16.27 -7.92
CA GLU A 657 -38.66 15.52 -6.68
C GLU A 657 -37.29 14.98 -6.23
N GLU A 658 -36.83 15.43 -5.06
CA GLU A 658 -35.66 14.87 -4.41
C GLU A 658 -35.91 13.38 -4.16
N LYS A 659 -35.26 12.53 -4.95
CA LYS A 659 -35.14 11.11 -4.62
C LYS A 659 -34.38 10.98 -3.29
N GLY A 660 -35.12 10.83 -2.19
CA GLY A 660 -34.63 10.19 -0.97
C GLY A 660 -34.76 10.99 0.32
N LYS A 661 -35.98 11.15 0.84
CA LYS A 661 -36.24 11.05 2.29
C LYS A 661 -37.47 10.19 2.48
N SER A 662 -37.29 8.97 2.98
CA SER A 662 -38.42 8.15 3.42
C SER A 662 -39.03 8.80 4.66
N SER A 663 -40.13 9.51 4.48
CA SER A 663 -40.99 9.88 5.60
C SER A 663 -41.81 8.63 5.96
N LYS A 664 -41.50 8.01 7.10
CA LYS A 664 -42.42 7.10 7.80
C LYS A 664 -43.73 7.85 8.01
N LYS A 665 -44.76 7.54 7.22
CA LYS A 665 -46.15 7.85 7.56
C LYS A 665 -46.74 6.64 8.27
N THR A 666 -46.97 6.85 9.56
CA THR A 666 -47.73 6.02 10.49
C THR A 666 -49.06 5.61 9.86
N ARG A 667 -49.30 4.31 9.72
CA ARG A 667 -50.63 3.73 9.50
C ARG A 667 -51.23 3.49 10.89
N GLN A 668 -52.15 4.35 11.32
CA GLN A 668 -53.14 4.00 12.31
C GLN A 668 -54.44 3.69 11.54
N LYS A 669 -54.94 2.46 11.72
CA LYS A 669 -56.31 2.06 11.45
C LYS A 669 -56.94 1.80 12.81
N ALA A 670 -58.11 2.42 13.01
CA ALA A 670 -59.00 2.34 14.18
C ALA A 670 -58.43 2.91 15.48
#